data_AF-A0A8M9PSY2-F1
#
_entry.id   AF-A0A8M9PSY2-F1
#
_cell.length_a   1.000
_cell.length_b   1.000
_cell.length_c   1.000
_cell.angle_alpha   90.00
_cell.angle_beta   90.00
_cell.angle_gamma   90.00
#
_symmetry.space_group_name_H-M   'P 1'
#
loop_
_entity.id
_entity.type
_entity.pdbx_description
1 polymer ?
#
loop_
_entity_poly.entity_id
_entity_poly.type
_entity_poly.pdbx_seq_one_letter_code
_entity_poly.pdbx_strand_id
1 'polypeptide(L)'
;MDLKKTVLCESLIIWLQTFKTAAPCKTVEDLTSGAAMSQALHQIDPSWFSESWLARIKEDVGDNVRLKMNNLKKILQMIVDYYNEVLAQQMSDFPLPDLMRVVEQSDQVELGRLLQLILGCAVKCDRKQEYIQIIMTLEESVQHVVMTAIQELMSRESVSQLGAEPAGDTEQQLKKALEDLTEVMAEKEELAQRCQELDMQVTVLQEERNSLLAENDLLTDRSSQLETFDDPSTPSGRKHSQLQFQLEQLQEENFRLEAAKDDYRIHCEELEKQLVELQHRNDELTSLAEESRSLKDELDILRSCSDRAVKLEASVETYRKKLEDLSDLRRQMKALEEKNMTYMHNTVSLEEELRKANAARAQLETYKRQVQELHKKLSDESRRADNLVFEMKKLQEKYDALVKERERISIERDTLRETNEELRCTQAQQDQLLLAGKYQTGSPSHDNLAAEMLPIEYREKFIRLQHENKMLRLQQEESEKQRITELQQQLEEARRGRSQLDTDNRLNRERISELQQQVEDLQKALQTQGAKPDDSHLKRKLDAHMVQLNEAQDEIMKKKELLEDLQPDATQTSVKMDELMAALKKKDEDMRAMEDRYKMYLEKARDVIRALDPKLNPASAEIQSLKVQLSDKDKKIIALERECEQAKLREYEEKLIVTAWYNKSLNFQKMAIESRLSGRANSLVPPGQSFLAQQRQLPLSSSPSSAH
;
A
#
# COMPACT_ATOMS: atom_id res chain seq x y z
N MET A 1 13.52 74.98 90.05
CA MET A 1 12.31 74.26 90.51
C MET A 1 12.24 72.85 89.94
N ASP A 2 13.08 72.55 88.94
CA ASP A 2 12.87 71.48 87.97
C ASP A 2 13.19 70.09 88.55
N LEU A 3 14.02 70.03 89.60
CA LEU A 3 14.26 68.81 90.36
C LEU A 3 12.99 68.23 91.02
N LYS A 4 11.99 69.07 91.37
CA LYS A 4 10.70 68.58 91.89
C LYS A 4 9.76 68.10 90.78
N LYS A 5 9.91 68.65 89.56
CA LYS A 5 9.04 68.34 88.40
C LYS A 5 9.52 67.11 87.62
N THR A 6 10.80 66.80 87.69
CA THR A 6 11.38 65.54 87.18
C THR A 6 10.97 64.36 88.06
N VAL A 7 11.06 64.49 89.39
CA VAL A 7 10.53 63.51 90.36
C VAL A 7 9.02 63.24 90.17
N LEU A 8 8.23 64.28 89.83
CA LEU A 8 6.82 64.10 89.46
C LEU A 8 6.65 63.15 88.26
N CYS A 9 7.42 63.33 87.18
CA CYS A 9 7.36 62.47 86.01
C CYS A 9 7.73 61.01 86.35
N GLU A 10 8.82 60.79 87.09
CA GLU A 10 9.27 59.45 87.48
C GLU A 10 8.22 58.74 88.36
N SER A 11 7.61 59.46 89.29
CA SER A 11 6.58 58.93 90.19
C SER A 11 5.29 58.58 89.44
N LEU A 12 4.90 59.38 88.46
CA LEU A 12 3.73 59.13 87.60
C LEU A 12 3.99 58.01 86.57
N ILE A 13 5.24 57.78 86.15
CA ILE A 13 5.63 56.62 85.34
C ILE A 13 5.45 55.32 86.16
N ILE A 14 5.87 55.31 87.43
CA ILE A 14 5.66 54.15 88.33
C ILE A 14 4.16 53.87 88.52
N TRP A 15 3.35 54.91 88.71
CA TRP A 15 1.89 54.76 88.74
C TRP A 15 1.31 54.22 87.41
N LEU A 16 1.74 54.75 86.25
CA LEU A 16 1.23 54.30 84.96
C LEU A 16 1.56 52.81 84.67
N GLN A 17 2.65 52.28 85.23
CA GLN A 17 3.01 50.86 85.09
C GLN A 17 1.99 49.90 85.74
N THR A 18 1.15 50.35 86.68
CA THR A 18 0.14 49.48 87.31
C THR A 18 -0.94 49.04 86.34
N PHE A 19 -1.17 49.79 85.25
CA PHE A 19 -2.14 49.48 84.19
C PHE A 19 -1.71 48.32 83.28
N LYS A 20 -0.44 47.85 83.36
CA LYS A 20 0.09 46.71 82.59
C LYS A 20 -0.26 46.78 81.10
N THR A 21 -0.07 47.96 80.52
CA THR A 21 -0.34 48.27 79.11
C THR A 21 0.47 47.36 78.17
N ALA A 22 -0.08 47.08 76.99
CA ALA A 22 0.62 46.29 75.97
C ALA A 22 1.82 47.06 75.40
N ALA A 23 1.71 48.39 75.28
CA ALA A 23 2.83 49.26 74.99
C ALA A 23 3.73 49.46 76.23
N PRO A 24 5.08 49.53 76.07
CA PRO A 24 6.00 49.75 77.17
C PRO A 24 5.81 51.13 77.82
N CYS A 25 6.13 51.21 79.11
CA CYS A 25 5.95 52.40 79.95
C CYS A 25 7.01 52.49 81.07
N LYS A 26 8.24 52.06 80.78
CA LYS A 26 9.35 52.03 81.76
C LYS A 26 10.18 53.30 81.74
N THR A 27 10.34 53.90 80.57
CA THR A 27 11.15 55.10 80.36
C THR A 27 10.31 56.27 79.84
N VAL A 28 10.87 57.47 79.96
CA VAL A 28 10.32 58.70 79.36
C VAL A 28 10.16 58.55 77.84
N GLU A 29 11.11 57.87 77.19
CA GLU A 29 11.13 57.66 75.74
C GLU A 29 9.98 56.74 75.27
N ASP A 30 9.69 55.67 76.01
CA ASP A 30 8.58 54.74 75.70
C ASP A 30 7.24 55.49 75.56
N LEU A 31 7.02 56.46 76.45
CA LEU A 31 5.80 57.25 76.55
C LEU A 31 5.67 58.33 75.48
N THR A 32 6.77 58.76 74.83
CA THR A 32 6.71 59.75 73.72
C THR A 32 5.87 59.25 72.54
N SER A 33 5.64 57.94 72.42
CA SER A 33 4.75 57.33 71.43
C SER A 33 3.26 57.67 71.63
N GLY A 34 2.86 57.93 72.87
CA GLY A 34 1.46 58.05 73.29
C GLY A 34 0.73 56.72 73.52
N ALA A 35 1.24 55.58 73.03
CA ALA A 35 0.49 54.33 72.99
C ALA A 35 0.08 53.81 74.38
N ALA A 36 1.03 53.76 75.34
CA ALA A 36 0.72 53.35 76.72
C ALA A 36 -0.24 54.33 77.42
N MET A 37 -0.12 55.64 77.16
CA MET A 37 -1.03 56.65 77.72
C MET A 37 -2.47 56.47 77.19
N SER A 38 -2.65 56.20 75.90
CA SER A 38 -3.98 55.92 75.35
C SER A 38 -4.58 54.60 75.84
N GLN A 39 -3.76 53.55 76.01
CA GLN A 39 -4.20 52.28 76.56
C GLN A 39 -4.62 52.42 78.04
N ALA A 40 -3.89 53.20 78.84
CA ALA A 40 -4.27 53.50 80.21
C ALA A 40 -5.56 54.33 80.30
N LEU A 41 -5.73 55.35 79.44
CA LEU A 41 -6.98 56.13 79.35
C LEU A 41 -8.19 55.25 78.98
N HIS A 42 -8.03 54.33 78.03
CA HIS A 42 -9.06 53.34 77.71
C HIS A 42 -9.42 52.47 78.93
N GLN A 43 -8.45 52.07 79.75
CA GLN A 43 -8.74 51.35 80.99
C GLN A 43 -9.43 52.23 82.05
N ILE A 44 -9.08 53.52 82.16
CA ILE A 44 -9.70 54.47 83.09
C ILE A 44 -11.19 54.60 82.84
N ASP A 45 -11.57 54.95 81.60
CA ASP A 45 -12.96 55.10 81.21
C ASP A 45 -13.20 54.60 79.78
N PRO A 46 -13.53 53.29 79.61
CA PRO A 46 -13.80 52.70 78.31
C PRO A 46 -15.00 53.32 77.58
N SER A 47 -15.91 54.01 78.30
CA SER A 47 -17.11 54.62 77.72
C SER A 47 -16.75 55.89 76.93
N TRP A 48 -15.82 56.69 77.46
CA TRP A 48 -15.31 57.89 76.81
C TRP A 48 -14.13 57.60 75.88
N PHE A 49 -13.09 56.97 76.42
CA PHE A 49 -11.87 56.60 75.69
C PHE A 49 -12.07 55.28 74.94
N SER A 50 -13.12 55.20 74.13
CA SER A 50 -13.58 53.97 73.47
C SER A 50 -12.50 53.29 72.61
N GLU A 51 -12.67 51.99 72.37
CA GLU A 51 -11.82 51.20 71.46
C GLU A 51 -11.73 51.83 70.06
N SER A 52 -12.82 52.45 69.59
CA SER A 52 -12.88 53.18 68.30
C SER A 52 -12.04 54.47 68.26
N TRP A 53 -11.71 55.03 69.43
CA TRP A 53 -10.74 56.11 69.56
C TRP A 53 -9.32 55.56 69.71
N LEU A 54 -9.13 54.53 70.54
CA LEU A 54 -7.84 53.88 70.77
C LEU A 54 -7.22 53.40 69.45
N ALA A 55 -8.02 52.78 68.57
CA ALA A 55 -7.62 52.36 67.22
C ALA A 55 -7.15 53.51 66.28
N ARG A 56 -7.35 54.78 66.66
CA ARG A 56 -6.84 55.95 65.92
C ARG A 56 -5.43 56.35 66.37
N ILE A 57 -4.94 55.81 67.47
CA ILE A 57 -3.56 55.96 67.95
C ILE A 57 -2.72 54.86 67.27
N LYS A 58 -1.58 55.24 66.69
CA LYS A 58 -0.66 54.25 66.10
C LYS A 58 0.31 53.77 67.16
N GLU A 59 0.52 52.46 67.27
CA GLU A 59 1.48 51.88 68.21
C GLU A 59 2.89 51.79 67.60
N ASP A 60 3.00 51.27 66.37
CA ASP A 60 4.26 51.15 65.62
C ASP A 60 4.72 52.50 65.02
N VAL A 61 5.19 53.40 65.88
CA VAL A 61 5.61 54.76 65.50
C VAL A 61 7.13 54.90 65.32
N GLY A 62 7.92 54.10 66.05
CA GLY A 62 9.38 54.27 66.13
C GLY A 62 9.76 55.71 66.49
N ASP A 63 10.83 56.23 65.89
CA ASP A 63 11.31 57.61 66.11
C ASP A 63 10.62 58.68 65.24
N ASN A 64 9.46 58.37 64.65
CA ASN A 64 8.76 59.31 63.78
C ASN A 64 8.05 60.41 64.60
N VAL A 65 8.79 61.48 64.90
CA VAL A 65 8.34 62.72 65.59
C VAL A 65 6.96 63.20 65.11
N ARG A 66 6.68 63.18 63.80
CA ARG A 66 5.38 63.65 63.26
C ARG A 66 4.21 62.75 63.67
N LEU A 67 4.44 61.45 63.75
CA LEU A 67 3.42 60.48 64.18
C LEU A 67 3.27 60.47 65.71
N LYS A 68 4.38 60.54 66.47
CA LYS A 68 4.37 60.75 67.93
C LYS A 68 3.54 61.99 68.30
N MET A 69 3.82 63.12 67.65
CA MET A 69 3.08 64.38 67.84
C MET A 69 1.59 64.28 67.45
N ASN A 70 1.24 63.48 66.44
CA ASN A 70 -0.16 63.26 66.05
C ASN A 70 -0.92 62.44 67.12
N ASN A 71 -0.29 61.39 67.65
CA ASN A 71 -0.83 60.61 68.76
C ASN A 71 -1.03 61.48 70.01
N LEU A 72 0.00 62.19 70.46
CA LEU A 72 -0.10 63.02 71.67
C LEU A 72 -1.12 64.15 71.53
N LYS A 73 -1.30 64.74 70.33
CA LYS A 73 -2.37 65.72 70.08
C LYS A 73 -3.77 65.12 70.25
N LYS A 74 -4.01 63.90 69.75
CA LYS A 74 -5.29 63.19 69.94
C LYS A 74 -5.55 62.84 71.41
N ILE A 75 -4.50 62.47 72.14
CA ILE A 75 -4.57 62.14 73.57
C ILE A 75 -4.90 63.40 74.38
N LEU A 76 -4.12 64.48 74.22
CA LEU A 76 -4.37 65.74 74.93
C LEU A 76 -5.76 66.31 74.62
N GLN A 77 -6.21 66.25 73.36
CA GLN A 77 -7.54 66.71 72.98
C GLN A 77 -8.64 65.93 73.74
N MET A 78 -8.63 64.59 73.68
CA MET A 78 -9.64 63.78 74.38
C MET A 78 -9.60 63.92 75.91
N ILE A 79 -8.43 64.16 76.50
CA ILE A 79 -8.28 64.48 77.92
C ILE A 79 -8.97 65.81 78.23
N VAL A 80 -8.67 66.87 77.46
CA VAL A 80 -9.26 68.21 77.66
C VAL A 80 -10.79 68.15 77.49
N ASP A 81 -11.27 67.41 76.49
CA ASP A 81 -12.70 67.21 76.26
C ASP A 81 -13.35 66.43 77.41
N TYR A 82 -12.69 65.39 77.96
CA TYR A 82 -13.16 64.67 79.16
C TYR A 82 -13.29 65.59 80.38
N TYR A 83 -12.30 66.46 80.62
CA TYR A 83 -12.35 67.40 81.73
C TYR A 83 -13.48 68.41 81.61
N ASN A 84 -13.72 68.93 80.41
CA ASN A 84 -14.77 69.92 80.16
C ASN A 84 -16.18 69.29 80.14
N GLU A 85 -16.36 68.15 79.47
CA GLU A 85 -17.69 67.56 79.21
C GLU A 85 -18.13 66.54 80.27
N VAL A 86 -17.21 65.72 80.81
CA VAL A 86 -17.53 64.67 81.79
C VAL A 86 -17.25 65.14 83.22
N LEU A 87 -16.08 65.73 83.47
CA LEU A 87 -15.70 66.20 84.82
C LEU A 87 -16.23 67.60 85.15
N ALA A 88 -16.88 68.28 84.19
CA ALA A 88 -17.43 69.63 84.29
C ALA A 88 -16.44 70.69 84.84
N GLN A 89 -15.13 70.47 84.66
CA GLN A 89 -14.06 71.33 85.16
C GLN A 89 -13.41 72.08 83.99
N GLN A 90 -13.61 73.40 83.93
CA GLN A 90 -12.97 74.22 82.91
C GLN A 90 -11.45 74.22 83.07
N MET A 91 -10.73 73.76 82.05
CA MET A 91 -9.27 73.68 82.04
C MET A 91 -8.55 75.02 81.80
N SER A 92 -9.29 76.13 81.81
CA SER A 92 -8.83 77.50 81.54
C SER A 92 -7.61 77.93 82.36
N ASP A 93 -7.51 77.45 83.60
CA ASP A 93 -6.48 77.85 84.57
C ASP A 93 -5.34 76.83 84.73
N PHE A 94 -5.36 75.71 84.00
CA PHE A 94 -4.32 74.67 84.09
C PHE A 94 -3.31 74.77 82.92
N PRO A 95 -1.99 74.76 83.18
CA PRO A 95 -0.99 74.84 82.12
C PRO A 95 -0.92 73.54 81.31
N LEU A 96 -1.50 73.55 80.11
CA LEU A 96 -1.43 72.43 79.17
C LEU A 96 0.03 72.08 78.81
N PRO A 97 0.38 70.79 78.68
CA PRO A 97 1.74 70.34 78.39
C PRO A 97 2.19 70.73 76.97
N ASP A 98 3.43 71.19 76.83
CA ASP A 98 4.03 71.45 75.51
C ASP A 98 4.42 70.14 74.82
N LEU A 99 3.50 69.64 74.00
CA LEU A 99 3.68 68.40 73.25
C LEU A 99 4.88 68.41 72.30
N MET A 100 5.35 69.57 71.80
CA MET A 100 6.55 69.61 70.95
C MET A 100 7.79 69.23 71.77
N ARG A 101 7.89 69.73 73.01
CA ARG A 101 9.00 69.41 73.93
C ARG A 101 8.95 67.96 74.40
N VAL A 102 7.76 67.40 74.60
CA VAL A 102 7.61 65.97 74.91
C VAL A 102 8.16 65.09 73.78
N VAL A 103 7.91 65.45 72.51
CA VAL A 103 8.31 64.59 71.37
C VAL A 103 9.74 64.83 70.89
N GLU A 104 10.20 66.08 70.80
CA GLU A 104 11.52 66.42 70.25
C GLU A 104 12.64 66.43 71.29
N GLN A 105 12.32 66.66 72.57
CA GLN A 105 13.31 66.83 73.64
C GLN A 105 13.16 65.79 74.76
N SER A 106 12.18 64.88 74.67
CA SER A 106 11.78 63.94 75.73
C SER A 106 11.63 64.63 77.09
N ASP A 107 11.04 65.83 77.10
CA ASP A 107 11.03 66.69 78.28
C ASP A 107 10.17 66.10 79.41
N GLN A 108 10.83 65.67 80.48
CA GLN A 108 10.21 65.07 81.65
C GLN A 108 9.19 66.00 82.33
N VAL A 109 9.40 67.32 82.29
CA VAL A 109 8.50 68.27 82.95
C VAL A 109 7.18 68.37 82.21
N GLU A 110 7.22 68.40 80.88
CA GLU A 110 6.03 68.47 80.05
C GLU A 110 5.34 67.10 79.95
N LEU A 111 6.09 65.98 79.95
CA LEU A 111 5.51 64.65 80.06
C LEU A 111 4.85 64.43 81.42
N GLY A 112 5.48 64.86 82.52
CA GLY A 112 4.92 64.79 83.87
C GLY A 112 3.57 65.52 83.99
N ARG A 113 3.43 66.69 83.34
CA ARG A 113 2.12 67.38 83.23
C ARG A 113 1.07 66.57 82.47
N LEU A 114 1.45 65.97 81.34
CA LEU A 114 0.52 65.15 80.56
C LEU A 114 0.05 63.93 81.38
N LEU A 115 0.95 63.29 82.12
CA LEU A 115 0.62 62.20 83.04
C LEU A 115 -0.23 62.67 84.24
N GLN A 116 0.00 63.88 84.75
CA GLN A 116 -0.79 64.46 85.85
C GLN A 116 -2.26 64.66 85.42
N LEU A 117 -2.52 65.02 84.17
CA LEU A 117 -3.89 65.06 83.63
C LEU A 117 -4.53 63.67 83.54
N ILE A 118 -3.79 62.64 83.11
CA ILE A 118 -4.28 61.25 83.06
C ILE A 118 -4.58 60.73 84.47
N LEU A 119 -3.74 61.03 85.46
CA LEU A 119 -4.00 60.77 86.87
C LEU A 119 -5.29 61.47 87.34
N GLY A 120 -5.48 62.73 86.94
CA GLY A 120 -6.68 63.49 87.25
C GLY A 120 -7.96 62.89 86.65
N CYS A 121 -7.90 62.33 85.43
CA CYS A 121 -8.99 61.51 84.89
C CYS A 121 -9.27 60.30 85.81
N ALA A 122 -8.25 59.54 86.18
CA ALA A 122 -8.39 58.33 87.00
C ALA A 122 -9.00 58.59 88.39
N VAL A 123 -8.62 59.69 89.08
CA VAL A 123 -9.13 60.00 90.42
C VAL A 123 -10.45 60.77 90.43
N LYS A 124 -10.94 61.23 89.27
CA LYS A 124 -12.24 61.93 89.15
C LYS A 124 -13.32 61.15 88.40
N CYS A 125 -12.98 60.11 87.64
CA CYS A 125 -13.94 59.19 87.01
C CYS A 125 -14.83 58.43 88.02
N ASP A 126 -15.88 57.78 87.55
CA ASP A 126 -16.81 57.02 88.40
C ASP A 126 -16.12 55.89 89.19
N ARG A 127 -15.12 55.23 88.58
CA ARG A 127 -14.32 54.15 89.19
C ARG A 127 -13.10 54.64 89.98
N LYS A 128 -13.05 55.91 90.38
CA LYS A 128 -11.94 56.50 91.15
C LYS A 128 -11.51 55.72 92.38
N GLN A 129 -12.40 54.97 93.04
CA GLN A 129 -12.06 54.16 94.20
C GLN A 129 -11.04 53.06 93.87
N GLU A 130 -11.16 52.40 92.71
CA GLU A 130 -10.21 51.39 92.23
C GLU A 130 -8.81 52.00 92.06
N TYR A 131 -8.72 53.15 91.40
CA TYR A 131 -7.45 53.84 91.13
C TYR A 131 -6.82 54.45 92.40
N ILE A 132 -7.63 54.96 93.33
CA ILE A 132 -7.14 55.43 94.64
C ILE A 132 -6.58 54.25 95.45
N GLN A 133 -7.26 53.09 95.44
CA GLN A 133 -6.75 51.90 96.13
C GLN A 133 -5.44 51.40 95.51
N ILE A 134 -5.29 51.44 94.19
CA ILE A 134 -4.02 51.15 93.51
C ILE A 134 -2.91 52.11 93.95
N ILE A 135 -3.19 53.42 94.03
CA ILE A 135 -2.22 54.42 94.52
C ILE A 135 -1.76 54.08 95.95
N MET A 136 -2.66 53.65 96.83
CA MET A 136 -2.33 53.23 98.19
C MET A 136 -1.44 51.96 98.28
N THR A 137 -1.22 51.23 97.18
CA THR A 137 -0.28 50.09 97.13
C THR A 137 1.13 50.46 96.66
N LEU A 138 1.35 51.71 96.21
CA LEU A 138 2.67 52.20 95.78
C LEU A 138 3.60 52.49 96.97
N GLU A 139 4.88 52.72 96.70
CA GLU A 139 5.85 53.15 97.72
C GLU A 139 5.45 54.52 98.32
N GLU A 140 5.62 54.71 99.62
CA GLU A 140 5.23 55.94 100.36
C GLU A 140 5.81 57.23 99.72
N SER A 141 7.04 57.15 99.21
CA SER A 141 7.70 58.21 98.45
C SER A 141 6.92 58.63 97.20
N VAL A 142 6.42 57.66 96.44
CA VAL A 142 5.59 57.84 95.23
C VAL A 142 4.19 58.29 95.63
N GLN A 143 3.58 57.71 96.67
CA GLN A 143 2.27 58.12 97.18
C GLN A 143 2.23 59.60 97.53
N HIS A 144 3.26 60.13 98.20
CA HIS A 144 3.33 61.54 98.57
C HIS A 144 3.39 62.48 97.35
N VAL A 145 4.13 62.09 96.30
CA VAL A 145 4.22 62.86 95.04
C VAL A 145 2.89 62.81 94.28
N VAL A 146 2.27 61.64 94.18
CA VAL A 146 0.95 61.46 93.55
C VAL A 146 -0.14 62.24 94.31
N MET A 147 -0.14 62.20 95.65
CA MET A 147 -1.07 62.98 96.48
C MET A 147 -0.89 64.49 96.28
N THR A 148 0.36 64.96 96.19
CA THR A 148 0.67 66.38 95.89
C THR A 148 0.13 66.78 94.51
N ALA A 149 0.29 65.91 93.50
CA ALA A 149 -0.21 66.13 92.15
C ALA A 149 -1.74 66.18 92.09
N ILE A 150 -2.44 65.40 92.92
CA ILE A 150 -3.92 65.43 93.08
C ILE A 150 -4.37 66.70 93.82
N GLN A 151 -3.65 67.13 94.87
CA GLN A 151 -3.96 68.36 95.60
C GLN A 151 -3.82 69.59 94.71
N GLU A 152 -2.79 69.64 93.86
CA GLU A 152 -2.61 70.70 92.85
C GLU A 152 -3.78 70.77 91.84
N LEU A 153 -4.45 69.63 91.58
CA LEU A 153 -5.67 69.52 90.77
C LEU A 153 -6.99 69.85 91.54
N MET A 154 -6.90 70.27 92.82
CA MET A 154 -8.06 70.44 93.72
C MET A 154 -8.09 71.74 94.56
N SER A 155 -6.97 72.43 94.84
CA SER A 155 -6.88 73.31 96.02
C SER A 155 -7.14 74.83 95.82
N ARG A 156 -8.35 75.29 95.44
CA ARG A 156 -8.73 76.73 95.51
C ARG A 156 -10.23 77.02 95.80
N GLU A 157 -10.59 77.24 97.08
CA GLU A 157 -11.80 77.97 97.58
C GLU A 157 -11.63 78.38 99.09
N SER A 158 -12.55 79.14 99.74
CA SER A 158 -12.27 80.27 100.71
C SER A 158 -12.79 80.21 102.20
N VAL A 159 -12.33 81.12 103.12
CA VAL A 159 -12.77 81.31 104.58
C VAL A 159 -12.62 82.79 105.14
N SER A 160 -13.26 83.17 106.29
CA SER A 160 -13.55 84.56 106.83
C SER A 160 -13.37 84.82 108.39
N GLN A 161 -13.57 86.07 108.94
CA GLN A 161 -14.12 86.52 110.30
C GLN A 161 -13.41 87.67 111.16
N LEU A 162 -14.07 88.26 112.21
CA LEU A 162 -13.67 89.45 113.08
C LEU A 162 -14.49 89.66 114.42
N GLY A 163 -13.98 90.37 115.49
CA GLY A 163 -14.81 91.06 116.56
C GLY A 163 -14.29 91.45 118.03
N ALA A 164 -14.74 92.63 118.56
CA ALA A 164 -15.14 93.12 119.96
C ALA A 164 -14.20 93.54 121.19
N GLU A 165 -14.72 94.41 122.12
CA GLU A 165 -14.14 95.09 123.36
C GLU A 165 -15.17 95.44 124.51
N PRO A 166 -14.80 95.77 125.80
CA PRO A 166 -15.59 96.69 126.72
C PRO A 166 -14.95 97.44 127.98
N ALA A 167 -15.65 98.49 128.54
CA ALA A 167 -15.76 99.06 129.96
C ALA A 167 -14.53 99.61 130.81
N GLY A 168 -14.60 100.35 131.97
CA GLY A 168 -15.63 101.17 132.73
C GLY A 168 -15.43 101.31 134.30
N ASP A 169 -15.57 102.49 135.01
CA ASP A 169 -15.47 102.63 136.52
C ASP A 169 -16.11 103.92 137.23
N THR A 170 -15.88 104.13 138.55
CA THR A 170 -16.81 104.71 139.59
C THR A 170 -16.28 105.85 140.51
N GLU A 171 -17.18 106.77 140.95
CA GLU A 171 -16.89 107.86 141.96
C GLU A 171 -17.91 107.90 143.13
N GLN A 172 -18.86 106.96 143.21
CA GLN A 172 -20.00 106.97 144.17
C GLN A 172 -19.64 107.01 145.68
N GLN A 173 -18.40 106.77 146.08
CA GLN A 173 -18.02 106.35 147.44
C GLN A 173 -18.27 107.35 148.59
N LEU A 174 -18.74 108.57 148.32
CA LEU A 174 -19.09 109.57 149.35
C LEU A 174 -20.60 109.86 149.47
N LYS A 175 -21.40 109.46 148.49
CA LYS A 175 -22.87 109.31 148.65
C LYS A 175 -23.18 108.24 149.71
N LYS A 176 -22.24 107.31 149.84
CA LYS A 176 -22.13 106.18 150.75
C LYS A 176 -22.61 106.40 152.18
N ALA A 177 -22.24 107.48 152.88
CA ALA A 177 -22.60 107.61 154.30
C ALA A 177 -24.08 107.99 154.58
N LEU A 178 -24.77 108.55 153.58
CA LEU A 178 -26.23 108.74 153.63
C LEU A 178 -26.96 107.58 152.94
N GLU A 179 -26.29 106.92 151.99
CA GLU A 179 -26.68 105.58 151.55
C GLU A 179 -26.72 104.65 152.77
N ASP A 180 -25.65 104.46 153.54
CA ASP A 180 -25.51 103.59 154.74
C ASP A 180 -26.76 103.55 155.66
N LEU A 181 -27.45 104.68 155.92
CA LEU A 181 -28.68 104.68 156.75
C LEU A 181 -29.94 104.26 155.97
N THR A 182 -30.08 104.69 154.71
CA THR A 182 -31.09 104.13 153.79
C THR A 182 -30.77 102.70 153.40
N GLU A 183 -29.50 102.30 153.45
CA GLU A 183 -28.96 100.98 153.17
C GLU A 183 -29.28 100.08 154.35
N VAL A 184 -29.08 100.46 155.62
CA VAL A 184 -29.57 99.66 156.76
C VAL A 184 -31.10 99.49 156.79
N MET A 185 -31.88 100.48 156.32
CA MET A 185 -33.33 100.29 156.15
C MET A 185 -33.66 99.41 154.94
N ALA A 186 -32.96 99.60 153.81
CA ALA A 186 -33.10 98.78 152.62
C ALA A 186 -32.66 97.33 152.88
N GLU A 187 -31.58 97.10 153.63
CA GLU A 187 -31.06 95.82 154.12
C GLU A 187 -32.10 95.12 155.00
N LYS A 188 -32.85 95.86 155.82
CA LYS A 188 -33.94 95.28 156.62
C LYS A 188 -35.14 94.89 155.74
N GLU A 189 -35.51 95.74 154.80
CA GLU A 189 -36.58 95.46 153.81
C GLU A 189 -36.15 94.30 152.88
N GLU A 190 -34.88 94.26 152.49
CA GLU A 190 -34.21 93.24 151.68
C GLU A 190 -34.06 91.95 152.46
N LEU A 191 -33.73 91.96 153.76
CA LEU A 191 -33.75 90.74 154.58
C LEU A 191 -35.17 90.18 154.71
N ALA A 192 -36.19 91.05 154.82
CA ALA A 192 -37.57 90.61 154.85
C ALA A 192 -37.99 90.01 153.49
N GLN A 193 -37.63 90.65 152.39
CA GLN A 193 -37.80 90.09 151.03
C GLN A 193 -37.01 88.79 150.87
N ARG A 194 -35.78 88.70 151.36
CA ARG A 194 -34.91 87.52 151.31
C ARG A 194 -35.49 86.36 152.09
N CYS A 195 -36.06 86.61 153.27
CA CYS A 195 -36.80 85.61 154.03
C CYS A 195 -38.05 85.15 153.26
N GLN A 196 -38.78 86.07 152.65
CA GLN A 196 -39.98 85.73 151.86
C GLN A 196 -39.65 84.98 150.56
N GLU A 197 -38.53 85.33 149.90
CA GLU A 197 -37.95 84.62 148.76
C GLU A 197 -37.42 83.25 149.15
N LEU A 198 -36.80 83.11 150.34
CA LEU A 198 -36.35 81.82 150.86
C LEU A 198 -37.53 80.92 151.24
N ASP A 199 -38.58 81.44 151.87
CA ASP A 199 -39.82 80.69 152.12
C ASP A 199 -40.47 80.26 150.78
N MET A 200 -40.49 81.13 149.78
CA MET A 200 -40.98 80.82 148.43
C MET A 200 -40.13 79.74 147.74
N GLN A 201 -38.79 79.83 147.82
CA GLN A 201 -37.86 78.83 147.31
C GLN A 201 -38.03 77.50 148.03
N VAL A 202 -38.23 77.51 149.36
CA VAL A 202 -38.51 76.31 150.13
C VAL A 202 -39.83 75.68 149.69
N THR A 203 -40.92 76.44 149.47
CA THR A 203 -42.16 75.84 148.93
C THR A 203 -41.99 75.28 147.53
N VAL A 204 -41.30 75.98 146.62
CA VAL A 204 -41.02 75.48 145.27
C VAL A 204 -40.18 74.20 145.31
N LEU A 205 -39.11 74.16 146.10
CA LEU A 205 -38.29 72.96 146.27
C LEU A 205 -39.06 71.81 146.91
N GLN A 206 -40.01 72.09 147.80
CA GLN A 206 -40.90 71.08 148.39
C GLN A 206 -41.83 70.47 147.32
N GLU A 207 -42.37 71.31 146.41
CA GLU A 207 -43.23 70.88 145.30
C GLU A 207 -42.44 70.11 144.22
N GLU A 208 -41.25 70.57 143.84
CA GLU A 208 -40.33 69.85 142.94
C GLU A 208 -39.94 68.49 143.51
N ARG A 209 -39.56 68.43 144.80
CA ARG A 209 -39.21 67.17 145.49
C ARG A 209 -40.38 66.18 145.50
N ASN A 210 -41.61 66.65 145.65
CA ASN A 210 -42.80 65.80 145.63
C ASN A 210 -43.14 65.35 144.20
N SER A 211 -42.93 66.20 143.19
CA SER A 211 -43.11 65.86 141.78
C SER A 211 -42.11 64.81 141.30
N LEU A 212 -40.84 64.97 141.67
CA LEU A 212 -39.76 64.01 141.35
C LEU A 212 -39.98 62.65 142.03
N LEU A 213 -40.56 62.60 143.23
CA LEU A 213 -40.95 61.34 143.85
C LEU A 213 -42.04 60.61 143.06
N ALA A 214 -43.10 61.34 142.64
CA ALA A 214 -44.16 60.75 141.83
C ALA A 214 -43.66 60.24 140.47
N GLU A 215 -42.69 60.92 139.85
CA GLU A 215 -42.03 60.42 138.63
C GLU A 215 -41.18 59.17 138.90
N ASN A 216 -40.47 59.11 140.03
CA ASN A 216 -39.66 57.94 140.41
C ASN A 216 -40.51 56.69 140.66
N ASP A 217 -41.66 56.86 141.33
CA ASP A 217 -42.64 55.80 141.55
C ASP A 217 -43.17 55.26 140.20
N LEU A 218 -43.55 56.16 139.27
CA LEU A 218 -44.01 55.79 137.93
C LEU A 218 -42.94 55.06 137.08
N LEU A 219 -41.67 55.47 137.19
CA LEU A 219 -40.56 54.79 136.51
C LEU A 219 -40.29 53.40 137.11
N THR A 220 -40.44 53.25 138.43
CA THR A 220 -40.31 51.97 139.14
C THR A 220 -41.42 51.00 138.75
N ASP A 221 -42.67 51.45 138.69
CA ASP A 221 -43.80 50.68 138.18
C ASP A 221 -43.61 50.27 136.70
N ARG A 222 -43.03 51.14 135.88
CA ARG A 222 -42.74 50.82 134.47
C ARG A 222 -41.60 49.82 134.31
N SER A 223 -40.57 49.88 135.18
CA SER A 223 -39.46 48.93 135.18
C SER A 223 -39.92 47.53 135.60
N SER A 224 -40.69 47.43 136.68
CA SER A 224 -41.24 46.15 137.14
C SER A 224 -42.19 45.51 136.12
N GLN A 225 -42.95 46.30 135.34
CA GLN A 225 -43.72 45.79 134.20
C GLN A 225 -42.84 45.21 133.09
N LEU A 226 -41.64 45.77 132.85
CA LEU A 226 -40.71 45.23 131.84
C LEU A 226 -40.07 43.91 132.30
N GLU A 227 -39.78 43.74 133.59
CA GLU A 227 -39.29 42.46 134.15
C GLU A 227 -40.31 41.31 133.99
N THR A 228 -41.60 41.59 133.84
CA THR A 228 -42.63 40.54 133.61
C THR A 228 -42.64 39.91 132.22
N PHE A 229 -41.83 40.41 131.27
CA PHE A 229 -41.68 39.78 129.94
C PHE A 229 -40.82 38.50 129.98
N ASP A 230 -39.92 38.36 130.95
CA ASP A 230 -39.03 37.20 131.09
C ASP A 230 -39.68 36.02 131.86
N ASP A 231 -40.85 36.21 132.47
CA ASP A 231 -41.59 35.14 133.17
C ASP A 231 -42.61 34.44 132.25
N PRO A 232 -42.42 33.15 131.90
CA PRO A 232 -43.38 32.36 131.09
C PRO A 232 -44.75 32.15 131.76
N SER A 233 -44.88 32.44 133.06
CA SER A 233 -46.16 32.35 133.76
C SER A 233 -47.14 33.43 133.29
N THR A 234 -46.65 34.61 132.89
CA THR A 234 -47.47 35.78 132.54
C THR A 234 -48.01 35.74 131.09
N PRO A 235 -49.12 36.41 130.78
CA PRO A 235 -49.62 36.51 129.40
C PRO A 235 -48.63 37.18 128.45
N SER A 236 -47.83 38.13 128.95
CA SER A 236 -46.81 38.86 128.18
C SER A 236 -45.62 37.96 127.83
N GLY A 237 -45.08 37.22 128.81
CA GLY A 237 -43.96 36.30 128.58
C GLY A 237 -44.31 35.13 127.66
N ARG A 238 -45.54 34.59 127.76
CA ARG A 238 -46.02 33.56 126.79
C ARG A 238 -46.09 34.09 125.37
N LYS A 239 -46.59 35.33 125.19
CA LYS A 239 -46.64 35.97 123.87
C LYS A 239 -45.23 36.25 123.33
N HIS A 240 -44.30 36.65 124.19
CA HIS A 240 -42.90 36.86 123.81
C HIS A 240 -42.25 35.54 123.36
N SER A 241 -42.36 34.47 124.16
CA SER A 241 -41.85 33.12 123.81
C SER A 241 -42.46 32.57 122.52
N GLN A 242 -43.76 32.80 122.29
CA GLN A 242 -44.45 32.36 121.08
C GLN A 242 -43.95 33.13 119.83
N LEU A 243 -43.72 34.45 119.95
CA LEU A 243 -43.13 35.24 118.88
C LEU A 243 -41.68 34.85 118.61
N GLN A 244 -40.90 34.56 119.66
CA GLN A 244 -39.52 34.08 119.53
C GLN A 244 -39.46 32.74 118.78
N PHE A 245 -40.30 31.77 119.15
CA PHE A 245 -40.40 30.48 118.45
C PHE A 245 -40.82 30.63 116.98
N GLN A 246 -41.75 31.57 116.68
CA GLN A 246 -42.09 31.90 115.29
C GLN A 246 -40.91 32.52 114.53
N LEU A 247 -40.09 33.33 115.19
CA LEU A 247 -38.90 33.96 114.61
C LEU A 247 -37.82 32.89 114.32
N GLU A 248 -37.61 31.94 115.23
CA GLU A 248 -36.72 30.78 115.05
C GLU A 248 -37.20 29.87 113.90
N GLN A 249 -38.51 29.55 113.83
CA GLN A 249 -39.08 28.79 112.72
C GLN A 249 -38.91 29.50 111.37
N LEU A 250 -39.16 30.80 111.31
CA LEU A 250 -38.97 31.60 110.09
C LEU A 250 -37.48 31.68 109.70
N GLN A 251 -36.55 31.71 110.67
CA GLN A 251 -35.12 31.63 110.38
C GLN A 251 -34.73 30.26 109.80
N GLU A 252 -35.20 29.15 110.40
CA GLU A 252 -34.93 27.80 109.88
C GLU A 252 -35.52 27.59 108.47
N GLU A 253 -36.75 28.07 108.23
CA GLU A 253 -37.37 28.03 106.90
C GLU A 253 -36.59 28.89 105.90
N ASN A 254 -36.10 30.07 106.30
CA ASN A 254 -35.30 30.94 105.43
C ASN A 254 -33.95 30.28 105.07
N PHE A 255 -33.21 29.73 106.04
CA PHE A 255 -31.97 28.97 105.76
C PHE A 255 -32.21 27.78 104.82
N ARG A 256 -33.35 27.08 104.98
CA ARG A 256 -33.73 25.97 104.09
C ARG A 256 -34.06 26.44 102.67
N LEU A 257 -34.73 27.59 102.54
CA LEU A 257 -35.02 28.21 101.25
C LEU A 257 -33.77 28.77 100.58
N GLU A 258 -32.82 29.34 101.34
CA GLU A 258 -31.52 29.78 100.83
C GLU A 258 -30.69 28.60 100.30
N ALA A 259 -30.59 27.50 101.06
CA ALA A 259 -29.92 26.28 100.61
C ALA A 259 -30.56 25.72 99.33
N ALA A 260 -31.89 25.62 99.27
CA ALA A 260 -32.58 25.17 98.07
C ALA A 260 -32.37 26.12 96.87
N LYS A 261 -32.32 27.44 97.10
CA LYS A 261 -32.04 28.44 96.07
C LYS A 261 -30.62 28.28 95.51
N ASP A 262 -29.63 27.99 96.36
CA ASP A 262 -28.26 27.74 95.93
C ASP A 262 -28.11 26.40 95.19
N ASP A 263 -28.81 25.34 95.63
CA ASP A 263 -28.89 24.06 94.89
C ASP A 263 -29.49 24.28 93.48
N TYR A 264 -30.59 25.03 93.37
CA TYR A 264 -31.19 25.38 92.09
C TYR A 264 -30.27 26.26 91.23
N ARG A 265 -29.53 27.20 91.83
CA ARG A 265 -28.55 28.03 91.12
C ARG A 265 -27.43 27.17 90.51
N ILE A 266 -26.85 26.26 91.29
CA ILE A 266 -25.83 25.31 90.82
C ILE A 266 -26.38 24.42 89.71
N HIS A 267 -27.64 23.97 89.83
CA HIS A 267 -28.28 23.17 88.78
C HIS A 267 -28.48 23.96 87.47
N CYS A 268 -28.86 25.24 87.55
CA CYS A 268 -28.93 26.13 86.39
C CYS A 268 -27.55 26.34 85.75
N GLU A 269 -26.51 26.63 86.54
CA GLU A 269 -25.13 26.81 86.05
C GLU A 269 -24.61 25.54 85.32
N GLU A 270 -24.90 24.35 85.83
CA GLU A 270 -24.54 23.08 85.19
C GLU A 270 -25.37 22.80 83.92
N LEU A 271 -26.67 23.13 83.91
CA LEU A 271 -27.51 23.02 82.71
C LEU A 271 -27.08 23.99 81.61
N GLU A 272 -26.74 25.24 81.94
CA GLU A 272 -26.20 26.23 81.01
C GLU A 272 -24.89 25.74 80.38
N LYS A 273 -23.99 25.19 81.20
CA LYS A 273 -22.74 24.58 80.72
C LYS A 273 -22.99 23.42 79.77
N GLN A 274 -23.90 22.50 80.09
CA GLN A 274 -24.29 21.40 79.19
C GLN A 274 -24.92 21.91 77.89
N LEU A 275 -25.67 23.02 77.93
CA LEU A 275 -26.25 23.65 76.74
C LEU A 275 -25.15 24.21 75.83
N VAL A 276 -24.14 24.87 76.39
CA VAL A 276 -22.95 25.36 75.66
C VAL A 276 -22.12 24.21 75.08
N GLU A 277 -21.89 23.14 75.84
CA GLU A 277 -21.19 21.94 75.34
C GLU A 277 -21.96 21.27 74.18
N LEU A 278 -23.29 21.20 74.26
CA LEU A 278 -24.14 20.69 73.17
C LEU A 278 -24.18 21.62 71.95
N GLN A 279 -24.16 22.93 72.15
CA GLN A 279 -24.04 23.90 71.05
C GLN A 279 -22.70 23.73 70.32
N HIS A 280 -21.58 23.71 71.05
CA HIS A 280 -20.25 23.54 70.46
C HIS A 280 -20.16 22.23 69.66
N ARG A 281 -20.70 21.13 70.21
CA ARG A 281 -20.76 19.84 69.54
C ARG A 281 -21.67 19.83 68.31
N ASN A 282 -22.69 20.68 68.26
CA ASN A 282 -23.53 20.87 67.08
C ASN A 282 -22.78 21.65 65.98
N ASP A 283 -22.05 22.70 66.36
CA ASP A 283 -21.21 23.47 65.45
C ASP A 283 -20.11 22.60 64.83
N GLU A 284 -19.43 21.77 65.65
CA GLU A 284 -18.46 20.76 65.17
C GLU A 284 -19.08 19.80 64.14
N LEU A 285 -20.24 19.21 64.45
CA LEU A 285 -20.95 18.29 63.55
C LEU A 285 -21.43 18.97 62.27
N THR A 286 -21.82 20.25 62.36
CA THR A 286 -22.26 21.05 61.21
C THR A 286 -21.07 21.36 60.30
N SER A 287 -19.92 21.76 60.87
CA SER A 287 -18.66 21.99 60.15
C SER A 287 -18.18 20.72 59.44
N LEU A 288 -18.17 19.57 60.13
CA LEU A 288 -17.84 18.26 59.52
C LEU A 288 -18.82 17.87 58.40
N ALA A 289 -20.10 18.22 58.52
CA ALA A 289 -21.09 17.99 57.48
C ALA A 289 -20.94 18.94 56.27
N GLU A 290 -20.31 20.10 56.44
CA GLU A 290 -19.93 21.02 55.35
C GLU A 290 -18.65 20.56 54.65
N GLU A 291 -17.63 20.16 55.39
CA GLU A 291 -16.40 19.54 54.84
C GLU A 291 -16.73 18.25 54.07
N SER A 292 -17.59 17.39 54.61
CA SER A 292 -18.05 16.19 53.89
C SER A 292 -18.86 16.53 52.63
N ARG A 293 -19.44 17.74 52.51
CA ARG A 293 -20.09 18.21 51.28
C ARG A 293 -19.06 18.74 50.28
N SER A 294 -18.10 19.57 50.70
CA SER A 294 -17.06 20.08 49.79
C SER A 294 -16.19 18.94 49.23
N LEU A 295 -15.78 17.97 50.06
CA LEU A 295 -15.04 16.79 49.62
C LEU A 295 -15.82 15.94 48.61
N LYS A 296 -17.16 15.90 48.72
CA LYS A 296 -18.01 15.21 47.76
C LYS A 296 -18.07 15.95 46.42
N ASP A 297 -18.21 17.27 46.45
CA ASP A 297 -18.20 18.10 45.25
C ASP A 297 -16.83 18.01 44.54
N GLU A 298 -15.72 18.00 45.28
CA GLU A 298 -14.37 17.75 44.75
C GLU A 298 -14.26 16.37 44.10
N LEU A 299 -14.79 15.31 44.73
CA LEU A 299 -14.81 13.96 44.14
C LEU A 299 -15.63 13.90 42.85
N ASP A 300 -16.75 14.61 42.75
CA ASP A 300 -17.57 14.67 41.54
C ASP A 300 -16.91 15.50 40.43
N ILE A 301 -16.17 16.56 40.77
CA ILE A 301 -15.27 17.27 39.83
C ILE A 301 -14.18 16.32 39.33
N LEU A 302 -13.50 15.59 40.23
CA LEU A 302 -12.44 14.65 39.87
C LEU A 302 -12.95 13.50 38.97
N ARG A 303 -14.16 12.97 39.23
CA ARG A 303 -14.84 12.02 38.33
C ARG A 303 -15.07 12.58 36.94
N SER A 304 -15.60 13.81 36.84
CA SER A 304 -15.82 14.50 35.55
C SER A 304 -14.51 14.75 34.79
N CYS A 305 -13.44 15.07 35.51
CA CYS A 305 -12.08 15.18 34.96
C CYS A 305 -11.53 13.82 34.48
N SER A 306 -11.75 12.75 35.24
CA SER A 306 -11.37 11.38 34.86
C SER A 306 -12.09 10.91 33.59
N ASP A 307 -13.42 11.10 33.50
CA ASP A 307 -14.21 10.77 32.30
C ASP A 307 -13.76 11.55 31.07
N ARG A 308 -13.27 12.78 31.27
CA ARG A 308 -12.70 13.62 30.21
C ARG A 308 -11.31 13.12 29.80
N ALA A 309 -10.47 12.70 30.75
CA ALA A 309 -9.18 12.09 30.48
C ALA A 309 -9.32 10.82 29.63
N VAL A 310 -10.20 9.89 30.03
CA VAL A 310 -10.48 8.64 29.27
C VAL A 310 -10.94 8.93 27.83
N LYS A 311 -11.77 9.95 27.61
CA LYS A 311 -12.20 10.37 26.26
C LYS A 311 -11.03 10.95 25.44
N LEU A 312 -10.13 11.71 26.08
CA LEU A 312 -8.94 12.25 25.43
C LEU A 312 -7.94 11.13 25.10
N GLU A 313 -7.68 10.20 26.00
CA GLU A 313 -6.84 9.01 25.78
C GLU A 313 -7.35 8.17 24.60
N ALA A 314 -8.66 7.87 24.57
CA ALA A 314 -9.28 7.19 23.43
C ALA A 314 -9.07 7.95 22.11
N SER A 315 -9.19 9.29 22.13
CA SER A 315 -8.93 10.10 20.94
C SER A 315 -7.46 10.05 20.51
N VAL A 316 -6.51 10.11 21.44
CA VAL A 316 -5.07 9.99 21.19
C VAL A 316 -4.75 8.64 20.57
N GLU A 317 -5.35 7.55 21.06
CA GLU A 317 -5.14 6.21 20.48
C GLU A 317 -5.68 6.11 19.05
N THR A 318 -6.83 6.73 18.74
CA THR A 318 -7.30 6.80 17.34
C THR A 318 -6.38 7.63 16.42
N TYR A 319 -5.74 8.68 16.95
CA TYR A 319 -4.75 9.46 16.18
C TYR A 319 -3.43 8.70 16.01
N ARG A 320 -3.01 7.93 17.04
CA ARG A 320 -1.85 7.06 16.99
C ARG A 320 -2.00 6.02 15.87
N LYS A 321 -3.14 5.32 15.84
CA LYS A 321 -3.45 4.35 14.77
C LYS A 321 -3.44 4.99 13.38
N LYS A 322 -4.04 6.17 13.22
CA LYS A 322 -3.99 6.93 11.94
C LYS A 322 -2.57 7.31 11.52
N LEU A 323 -1.66 7.60 12.46
CA LEU A 323 -0.25 7.87 12.17
C LEU A 323 0.50 6.59 11.76
N GLU A 324 0.18 5.45 12.36
CA GLU A 324 0.70 4.14 11.97
C GLU A 324 0.23 3.77 10.54
N ASP A 325 -1.08 3.91 10.24
CA ASP A 325 -1.66 3.73 8.90
C ASP A 325 -0.97 4.64 7.86
N LEU A 326 -0.73 5.91 8.18
CA LEU A 326 0.01 6.85 7.33
C LEU A 326 1.48 6.44 7.12
N SER A 327 2.11 5.82 8.13
CA SER A 327 3.48 5.32 8.02
C SER A 327 3.56 4.11 7.07
N ASP A 328 2.56 3.24 7.11
CA ASP A 328 2.46 2.08 6.21
C ASP A 328 2.09 2.49 4.78
N LEU A 329 1.19 3.45 4.60
CA LEU A 329 0.93 4.07 3.29
C LEU A 329 2.21 4.66 2.68
N ARG A 330 3.06 5.32 3.49
CA ARG A 330 4.37 5.83 3.02
C ARG A 330 5.33 4.69 2.65
N ARG A 331 5.39 3.60 3.42
CA ARG A 331 6.18 2.40 3.07
C ARG A 331 5.70 1.77 1.76
N GLN A 332 4.38 1.66 1.57
CA GLN A 332 3.77 1.13 0.35
C GLN A 332 4.06 2.02 -0.86
N MET A 333 3.95 3.35 -0.73
CA MET A 333 4.37 4.31 -1.75
C MET A 333 5.82 4.09 -2.16
N LYS A 334 6.75 4.08 -1.19
CA LYS A 334 8.18 3.89 -1.48
C LYS A 334 8.47 2.54 -2.15
N ALA A 335 7.80 1.47 -1.72
CA ALA A 335 7.95 0.15 -2.34
C ALA A 335 7.36 0.09 -3.76
N LEU A 336 6.34 0.90 -4.07
CA LEU A 336 5.82 1.05 -5.44
C LEU A 336 6.74 1.91 -6.30
N GLU A 337 7.32 2.99 -5.76
CA GLU A 337 8.34 3.81 -6.41
C GLU A 337 9.59 2.97 -6.77
N GLU A 338 10.11 2.19 -5.82
CA GLU A 338 11.26 1.28 -6.03
C GLU A 338 10.96 0.22 -7.12
N LYS A 339 9.75 -0.36 -7.12
CA LYS A 339 9.29 -1.27 -8.20
C LYS A 339 9.20 -0.56 -9.54
N ASN A 340 8.68 0.67 -9.58
CA ASN A 340 8.54 1.43 -10.82
C ASN A 340 9.90 1.84 -11.39
N MET A 341 10.86 2.24 -10.55
CA MET A 341 12.26 2.45 -10.92
C MET A 341 12.89 1.16 -11.47
N THR A 342 12.59 0.01 -10.88
CA THR A 342 13.07 -1.30 -11.37
C THR A 342 12.48 -1.63 -12.74
N TYR A 343 11.18 -1.41 -12.96
CA TYR A 343 10.53 -1.58 -14.26
C TYR A 343 11.09 -0.62 -15.32
N MET A 344 11.36 0.63 -14.96
CA MET A 344 12.00 1.61 -15.85
C MET A 344 13.41 1.15 -16.25
N HIS A 345 14.23 0.70 -15.29
CA HIS A 345 15.58 0.19 -15.56
C HIS A 345 15.56 -1.05 -16.46
N ASN A 346 14.67 -2.00 -16.18
CA ASN A 346 14.47 -3.19 -17.02
C ASN A 346 14.02 -2.81 -18.44
N THR A 347 13.14 -1.82 -18.58
CA THR A 347 12.66 -1.33 -19.89
C THR A 347 13.81 -0.74 -20.71
N VAL A 348 14.64 0.12 -20.09
CA VAL A 348 15.84 0.68 -20.74
C VAL A 348 16.84 -0.40 -21.14
N SER A 349 17.08 -1.40 -20.27
CA SER A 349 17.96 -2.54 -20.59
C SER A 349 17.44 -3.35 -21.78
N LEU A 350 16.13 -3.62 -21.83
CA LEU A 350 15.50 -4.33 -22.95
C LEU A 350 15.52 -3.51 -24.24
N GLU A 351 15.38 -2.18 -24.16
CA GLU A 351 15.55 -1.30 -25.32
C GLU A 351 17.00 -1.30 -25.84
N GLU A 352 18.01 -1.38 -24.97
CA GLU A 352 19.41 -1.51 -25.37
C GLU A 352 19.68 -2.86 -26.03
N GLU A 353 19.16 -3.96 -25.47
CA GLU A 353 19.24 -5.29 -26.09
C GLU A 353 18.54 -5.31 -27.45
N LEU A 354 17.37 -4.68 -27.58
CA LEU A 354 16.67 -4.53 -28.86
C LEU A 354 17.48 -3.71 -29.87
N ARG A 355 18.15 -2.63 -29.44
CA ARG A 355 19.08 -1.87 -30.30
C ARG A 355 20.26 -2.75 -30.77
N LYS A 356 20.87 -3.53 -29.87
CA LYS A 356 21.96 -4.47 -30.19
C LYS A 356 21.49 -5.56 -31.17
N ALA A 357 20.32 -6.16 -30.93
CA ALA A 357 19.72 -7.17 -31.80
C ALA A 357 19.38 -6.61 -33.20
N ASN A 358 18.85 -5.39 -33.29
CA ASN A 358 18.59 -4.72 -34.56
C ASN A 358 19.88 -4.40 -35.33
N ALA A 359 20.95 -3.98 -34.65
CA ALA A 359 22.26 -3.76 -35.26
C ALA A 359 22.85 -5.09 -35.80
N ALA A 360 22.79 -6.17 -35.02
CA ALA A 360 23.21 -7.50 -35.46
C ALA A 360 22.38 -8.01 -36.66
N ARG A 361 21.06 -7.76 -36.66
CA ARG A 361 20.17 -8.10 -37.79
C ARG A 361 20.52 -7.31 -39.06
N ALA A 362 20.86 -6.03 -38.92
CA ALA A 362 21.33 -5.21 -40.05
C ALA A 362 22.65 -5.76 -40.62
N GLN A 363 23.60 -6.14 -39.77
CA GLN A 363 24.84 -6.82 -40.18
C GLN A 363 24.54 -8.14 -40.91
N LEU A 364 23.64 -8.98 -40.38
CA LEU A 364 23.24 -10.25 -41.00
C LEU A 364 22.65 -10.04 -42.40
N GLU A 365 21.77 -9.04 -42.60
CA GLU A 365 21.26 -8.70 -43.94
C GLU A 365 22.37 -8.17 -44.88
N THR A 366 23.40 -7.48 -44.38
CA THR A 366 24.57 -7.14 -45.22
C THR A 366 25.39 -8.36 -45.62
N TYR A 367 25.66 -9.30 -44.70
CA TYR A 367 26.35 -10.55 -45.03
C TYR A 367 25.53 -11.42 -45.99
N LYS A 368 24.21 -11.50 -45.81
CA LYS A 368 23.30 -12.20 -46.72
C LYS A 368 23.33 -11.63 -48.14
N ARG A 369 23.39 -10.30 -48.30
CA ARG A 369 23.61 -9.66 -49.62
C ARG A 369 24.98 -10.01 -50.20
N GLN A 370 26.05 -9.99 -49.40
CA GLN A 370 27.38 -10.39 -49.86
C GLN A 370 27.41 -11.86 -50.31
N VAL A 371 26.77 -12.78 -49.57
CA VAL A 371 26.63 -14.19 -49.95
C VAL A 371 25.84 -14.34 -51.26
N GLN A 372 24.74 -13.60 -51.44
CA GLN A 372 23.99 -13.59 -52.70
C GLN A 372 24.82 -13.06 -53.88
N GLU A 373 25.61 -12.01 -53.67
CA GLU A 373 26.49 -11.45 -54.69
C GLU A 373 27.65 -12.41 -55.05
N LEU A 374 28.25 -13.06 -54.05
CA LEU A 374 29.26 -14.10 -54.26
C LEU A 374 28.68 -15.33 -54.98
N HIS A 375 27.46 -15.75 -54.62
CA HIS A 375 26.78 -16.86 -55.28
C HIS A 375 26.44 -16.52 -56.75
N LYS A 376 26.02 -15.28 -57.02
CA LYS A 376 25.85 -14.79 -58.39
C LYS A 376 27.18 -14.79 -59.16
N LYS A 377 28.27 -14.27 -58.58
CA LYS A 377 29.60 -14.30 -59.20
C LYS A 377 30.07 -15.72 -59.49
N LEU A 378 29.86 -16.65 -58.56
CA LEU A 378 30.17 -18.08 -58.75
C LEU A 378 29.35 -18.71 -59.89
N SER A 379 28.06 -18.39 -59.99
CA SER A 379 27.19 -18.84 -61.08
C SER A 379 27.62 -18.23 -62.44
N ASP A 380 27.97 -16.95 -62.47
CA ASP A 380 28.50 -16.28 -63.65
C ASP A 380 29.84 -16.89 -64.11
N GLU A 381 30.77 -17.19 -63.19
CA GLU A 381 32.03 -17.88 -63.53
C GLU A 381 31.80 -19.35 -63.93
N SER A 382 30.88 -20.07 -63.29
CA SER A 382 30.50 -21.43 -63.70
C SER A 382 30.00 -21.42 -65.14
N ARG A 383 29.10 -20.49 -65.49
CA ARG A 383 28.58 -20.36 -66.85
C ARG A 383 29.67 -19.98 -67.87
N ARG A 384 30.68 -19.19 -67.46
CA ARG A 384 31.86 -18.93 -68.32
C ARG A 384 32.71 -20.18 -68.50
N ALA A 385 32.94 -20.96 -67.45
CA ALA A 385 33.64 -22.24 -67.53
C ALA A 385 32.90 -23.23 -68.45
N ASP A 386 31.58 -23.37 -68.32
CA ASP A 386 30.74 -24.20 -69.18
C ASP A 386 30.80 -23.77 -70.65
N ASN A 387 30.75 -22.46 -70.92
CA ASN A 387 30.93 -21.91 -72.26
C ASN A 387 32.31 -22.23 -72.84
N LEU A 388 33.38 -22.08 -72.05
CA LEU A 388 34.75 -22.41 -72.47
C LEU A 388 34.90 -23.92 -72.73
N VAL A 389 34.28 -24.78 -71.91
CA VAL A 389 34.25 -26.23 -72.13
C VAL A 389 33.51 -26.58 -73.42
N PHE A 390 32.40 -25.91 -73.72
CA PHE A 390 31.67 -26.07 -74.98
C PHE A 390 32.49 -25.61 -76.19
N GLU A 391 33.17 -24.46 -76.11
CA GLU A 391 34.06 -23.97 -77.16
C GLU A 391 35.26 -24.90 -77.38
N MET A 392 35.90 -25.38 -76.30
CA MET A 392 36.96 -26.38 -76.37
C MET A 392 36.48 -27.66 -77.03
N LYS A 393 35.29 -28.17 -76.66
CA LYS A 393 34.70 -29.36 -77.30
C LYS A 393 34.43 -29.14 -78.79
N LYS A 394 33.89 -27.99 -79.18
CA LYS A 394 33.65 -27.62 -80.58
C LYS A 394 34.94 -27.47 -81.38
N LEU A 395 36.02 -27.01 -80.76
CA LEU A 395 37.36 -26.97 -81.37
C LEU A 395 37.96 -28.37 -81.48
N GLN A 396 37.77 -29.23 -80.48
CA GLN A 396 38.18 -30.65 -80.53
C GLN A 396 37.46 -31.41 -81.64
N GLU A 397 36.13 -31.26 -81.77
CA GLU A 397 35.35 -31.90 -82.85
C GLU A 397 35.82 -31.45 -84.25
N LYS A 398 36.18 -30.17 -84.41
CA LYS A 398 36.80 -29.66 -85.64
C LYS A 398 38.19 -30.25 -85.88
N TYR A 399 39.01 -30.35 -84.84
CA TYR A 399 40.34 -30.97 -84.91
C TYR A 399 40.24 -32.44 -85.31
N ASP A 400 39.35 -33.21 -84.68
CA ASP A 400 39.11 -34.62 -84.98
C ASP A 400 38.58 -34.81 -86.42
N ALA A 401 37.74 -33.89 -86.92
CA ALA A 401 37.29 -33.88 -88.31
C ALA A 401 38.44 -33.60 -89.29
N LEU A 402 39.31 -32.63 -89.00
CA LEU A 402 40.51 -32.34 -89.81
C LEU A 402 41.52 -33.51 -89.78
N VAL A 403 41.66 -34.19 -88.65
CA VAL A 403 42.49 -35.41 -88.50
C VAL A 403 41.96 -36.54 -89.38
N LYS A 404 40.64 -36.78 -89.37
CA LYS A 404 39.99 -37.77 -90.24
C LYS A 404 40.11 -37.43 -91.73
N GLU A 405 40.01 -36.16 -92.09
CA GLU A 405 40.17 -35.73 -93.48
C GLU A 405 41.63 -35.85 -93.95
N ARG A 406 42.60 -35.50 -93.09
CA ARG A 406 44.03 -35.77 -93.32
C ARG A 406 44.30 -37.26 -93.48
N GLU A 407 43.65 -38.12 -92.69
CA GLU A 407 43.75 -39.58 -92.81
C GLU A 407 43.14 -40.11 -94.11
N ARG A 408 41.95 -39.62 -94.51
CA ARG A 408 41.34 -39.89 -95.82
C ARG A 408 42.28 -39.51 -96.97
N ILE A 409 42.82 -38.29 -96.96
CA ILE A 409 43.75 -37.80 -97.99
C ILE A 409 45.07 -38.61 -97.96
N SER A 410 45.52 -39.07 -96.79
CA SER A 410 46.68 -39.96 -96.70
C SER A 410 46.39 -41.31 -97.36
N ILE A 411 45.23 -41.92 -97.09
CA ILE A 411 44.81 -43.17 -97.72
C ILE A 411 44.67 -42.99 -99.24
N GLU A 412 44.02 -41.92 -99.70
CA GLU A 412 43.88 -41.61 -101.13
C GLU A 412 45.23 -41.36 -101.81
N ARG A 413 46.17 -40.66 -101.15
CA ARG A 413 47.55 -40.51 -101.62
C ARG A 413 48.25 -41.87 -101.72
N ASP A 414 48.04 -42.76 -100.75
CA ASP A 414 48.71 -44.04 -100.70
C ASP A 414 48.13 -45.02 -101.73
N THR A 415 46.81 -45.05 -101.97
CA THR A 415 46.21 -45.79 -103.09
C THR A 415 46.55 -45.19 -104.46
N LEU A 416 46.69 -43.86 -104.57
CA LEU A 416 47.21 -43.22 -105.78
C LEU A 416 48.71 -43.51 -106.00
N ARG A 417 49.47 -43.80 -104.93
CA ARG A 417 50.85 -44.30 -105.04
C ARG A 417 50.86 -45.75 -105.49
N GLU A 418 50.08 -46.62 -104.84
CA GLU A 418 49.93 -48.03 -105.21
C GLU A 418 49.50 -48.17 -106.68
N THR A 419 48.47 -47.45 -107.11
CA THR A 419 48.05 -47.46 -108.53
C THR A 419 49.08 -46.83 -109.48
N ASN A 420 49.91 -45.87 -109.05
CA ASN A 420 51.06 -45.42 -109.85
C ASN A 420 52.17 -46.48 -109.95
N GLU A 421 52.38 -47.25 -108.89
CA GLU A 421 53.33 -48.36 -108.87
C GLU A 421 52.82 -49.53 -109.72
N GLU A 422 51.52 -49.85 -109.67
CA GLU A 422 50.84 -50.78 -110.58
C GLU A 422 50.88 -50.30 -112.04
N LEU A 423 50.68 -49.00 -112.29
CA LEU A 423 50.79 -48.43 -113.64
C LEU A 423 52.23 -48.46 -114.16
N ARG A 424 53.23 -48.30 -113.29
CA ARG A 424 54.65 -48.51 -113.65
C ARG A 424 55.00 -49.97 -113.87
N CYS A 425 54.46 -50.88 -113.06
CA CYS A 425 54.61 -52.32 -113.23
C CYS A 425 53.94 -52.79 -114.52
N THR A 426 52.73 -52.33 -114.82
CA THR A 426 52.03 -52.64 -116.08
C THR A 426 52.67 -51.93 -117.28
N GLN A 427 53.25 -50.74 -117.14
CA GLN A 427 54.11 -50.15 -118.19
C GLN A 427 55.37 -50.99 -118.42
N ALA A 428 56.07 -51.46 -117.37
CA ALA A 428 57.20 -52.37 -117.52
C ALA A 428 56.79 -53.72 -118.13
N GLN A 429 55.59 -54.22 -117.80
CA GLN A 429 54.98 -55.40 -118.43
C GLN A 429 54.60 -55.12 -119.89
N GLN A 430 54.14 -53.91 -120.20
CA GLN A 430 53.75 -53.47 -121.54
C GLN A 430 54.97 -53.20 -122.43
N ASP A 431 56.09 -52.73 -121.89
CA ASP A 431 57.38 -52.65 -122.57
C ASP A 431 57.95 -54.07 -122.83
N GLN A 432 57.77 -55.01 -121.89
CA GLN A 432 58.08 -56.43 -122.11
C GLN A 432 57.14 -57.07 -123.15
N LEU A 433 55.86 -56.67 -123.21
CA LEU A 433 54.88 -57.16 -124.20
C LEU A 433 54.98 -56.47 -125.57
N LEU A 434 55.50 -55.25 -125.65
CA LEU A 434 55.81 -54.57 -126.92
C LEU A 434 57.01 -55.21 -127.63
N LEU A 435 57.89 -55.88 -126.88
CA LEU A 435 58.89 -56.82 -127.39
C LEU A 435 58.31 -58.23 -127.71
N ALA A 436 57.06 -58.51 -127.35
CA ALA A 436 56.42 -59.82 -127.45
C ALA A 436 54.99 -59.83 -128.07
N GLY A 437 54.76 -59.03 -129.12
CA GLY A 437 53.97 -59.44 -130.28
C GLY A 437 52.45 -59.65 -130.19
N LYS A 438 51.71 -58.59 -130.56
CA LYS A 438 50.49 -58.57 -131.43
C LYS A 438 49.15 -59.16 -130.93
N TYR A 439 48.08 -58.40 -131.25
CA TYR A 439 46.63 -58.73 -131.19
C TYR A 439 45.99 -58.83 -129.78
N GLN A 440 44.71 -58.48 -129.55
CA GLN A 440 43.80 -57.45 -130.11
C GLN A 440 42.51 -57.47 -129.25
N THR A 441 41.83 -56.33 -129.04
CA THR A 441 40.45 -56.20 -128.47
C THR A 441 40.21 -56.75 -127.04
N GLY A 442 39.35 -56.21 -126.16
CA GLY A 442 38.42 -55.09 -126.26
C GLY A 442 37.02 -55.46 -125.76
N SER A 443 36.61 -55.05 -124.54
CA SER A 443 35.20 -54.96 -124.10
C SER A 443 35.05 -54.23 -122.75
N PRO A 444 34.08 -53.30 -122.58
CA PRO A 444 33.70 -52.76 -121.27
C PRO A 444 32.62 -53.61 -120.59
N SER A 445 32.71 -53.83 -119.27
CA SER A 445 31.77 -54.70 -118.55
C SER A 445 30.42 -54.03 -118.26
N HIS A 446 29.35 -54.81 -118.49
CA HIS A 446 27.98 -54.47 -118.13
C HIS A 446 27.79 -54.43 -116.61
N ASP A 447 27.12 -53.39 -116.10
CA ASP A 447 26.42 -53.43 -114.81
C ASP A 447 25.18 -52.52 -114.83
N ASN A 448 24.16 -52.93 -115.61
CA ASN A 448 22.77 -52.44 -115.45
C ASN A 448 21.70 -53.29 -116.18
N LEU A 449 21.99 -54.56 -116.51
CA LEU A 449 21.06 -55.40 -117.28
C LEU A 449 20.03 -56.17 -116.41
N ALA A 450 20.27 -56.30 -115.10
CA ALA A 450 19.36 -57.00 -114.18
C ALA A 450 18.10 -56.21 -113.81
N ALA A 451 18.12 -54.88 -113.94
CA ALA A 451 16.99 -54.02 -113.60
C ALA A 451 15.90 -54.00 -114.70
N GLU A 452 16.24 -54.27 -115.97
CA GLU A 452 15.34 -54.04 -117.11
C GLU A 452 14.45 -55.23 -117.51
N MET A 453 14.59 -56.41 -116.91
CA MET A 453 13.79 -57.61 -117.27
C MET A 453 12.55 -57.90 -116.40
N LEU A 454 12.23 -57.06 -115.41
CA LEU A 454 11.00 -57.21 -114.60
C LEU A 454 9.80 -56.51 -115.26
N PRO A 455 8.59 -57.11 -115.34
CA PRO A 455 7.39 -56.42 -115.81
C PRO A 455 7.05 -55.20 -114.94
N ILE A 456 6.42 -54.19 -115.54
CA ILE A 456 6.19 -52.87 -114.93
C ILE A 456 5.40 -52.99 -113.62
N GLU A 457 4.41 -53.89 -113.58
CA GLU A 457 3.54 -54.13 -112.42
C GLU A 457 4.33 -54.68 -111.21
N TYR A 458 5.36 -55.50 -111.47
CA TYR A 458 6.23 -56.01 -110.42
C TYR A 458 7.24 -54.96 -109.94
N ARG A 459 7.70 -54.06 -110.81
CA ARG A 459 8.53 -52.92 -110.38
C ARG A 459 7.71 -51.93 -109.57
N GLU A 460 6.51 -51.59 -109.99
CA GLU A 460 5.61 -50.75 -109.20
C GLU A 460 5.27 -51.38 -107.85
N LYS A 461 4.98 -52.69 -107.81
CA LYS A 461 4.73 -53.39 -106.55
C LYS A 461 5.97 -53.44 -105.67
N PHE A 462 7.16 -53.64 -106.23
CA PHE A 462 8.42 -53.60 -105.49
C PHE A 462 8.69 -52.19 -104.94
N ILE A 463 8.54 -51.13 -105.76
CA ILE A 463 8.69 -49.73 -105.33
C ILE A 463 7.66 -49.37 -104.26
N ARG A 464 6.39 -49.78 -104.40
CA ARG A 464 5.35 -49.58 -103.38
C ARG A 464 5.69 -50.30 -102.08
N LEU A 465 6.07 -51.58 -102.13
CA LEU A 465 6.47 -52.35 -100.94
C LEU A 465 7.76 -51.81 -100.31
N GLN A 466 8.71 -51.32 -101.10
CA GLN A 466 9.96 -50.72 -100.63
C GLN A 466 9.72 -49.34 -100.01
N HIS A 467 8.78 -48.56 -100.56
CA HIS A 467 8.30 -47.32 -99.96
C HIS A 467 7.52 -47.60 -98.67
N GLU A 468 6.63 -48.58 -98.66
CA GLU A 468 5.89 -49.03 -97.46
C GLU A 468 6.84 -49.53 -96.37
N ASN A 469 7.84 -50.36 -96.69
CA ASN A 469 8.89 -50.77 -95.73
C ASN A 469 9.68 -49.58 -95.20
N LYS A 470 10.00 -48.59 -96.06
CA LYS A 470 10.69 -47.36 -95.66
C LYS A 470 9.82 -46.51 -94.72
N MET A 471 8.52 -46.38 -95.01
CA MET A 471 7.57 -45.66 -94.16
C MET A 471 7.34 -46.37 -92.82
N LEU A 472 7.21 -47.70 -92.81
CA LEU A 472 7.11 -48.50 -91.59
C LEU A 472 8.38 -48.40 -90.73
N ARG A 473 9.58 -48.43 -91.34
CA ARG A 473 10.83 -48.18 -90.61
C ARG A 473 10.90 -46.77 -90.03
N LEU A 474 10.49 -45.75 -90.78
CA LEU A 474 10.44 -44.38 -90.28
C LEU A 474 9.45 -44.21 -89.12
N GLN A 475 8.26 -44.81 -89.20
CA GLN A 475 7.29 -44.83 -88.09
C GLN A 475 7.83 -45.58 -86.87
N GLN A 476 8.51 -46.72 -87.08
CA GLN A 476 9.14 -47.46 -86.00
C GLN A 476 10.25 -46.61 -85.34
N GLU A 477 11.19 -46.06 -86.12
CA GLU A 477 12.23 -45.15 -85.62
C GLU A 477 11.67 -43.93 -84.90
N GLU A 478 10.56 -43.36 -85.37
CA GLU A 478 9.90 -42.22 -84.72
C GLU A 478 9.26 -42.62 -83.39
N SER A 479 8.61 -43.78 -83.32
CA SER A 479 8.09 -44.33 -82.05
C SER A 479 9.21 -44.69 -81.06
N GLU A 480 10.34 -45.19 -81.54
CA GLU A 480 11.52 -45.48 -80.72
C GLU A 480 12.18 -44.18 -80.22
N LYS A 481 12.28 -43.14 -81.07
CA LYS A 481 12.77 -41.80 -80.67
C LYS A 481 11.84 -41.13 -79.65
N GLN A 482 10.53 -41.23 -79.81
CA GLN A 482 9.55 -40.76 -78.82
C GLN A 482 9.75 -41.47 -77.48
N ARG A 483 9.82 -42.81 -77.49
CA ARG A 483 10.02 -43.61 -76.27
C ARG A 483 11.39 -43.38 -75.59
N ILE A 484 12.44 -43.14 -76.36
CA ILE A 484 13.75 -42.72 -75.83
C ILE A 484 13.64 -41.34 -75.16
N THR A 485 12.89 -40.41 -75.75
CA THR A 485 12.68 -39.06 -75.20
C THR A 485 11.89 -39.10 -73.89
N GLU A 486 10.82 -39.90 -73.83
CA GLU A 486 10.04 -40.13 -72.60
C GLU A 486 10.91 -40.76 -71.48
N LEU A 487 11.72 -41.76 -71.81
CA LEU A 487 12.64 -42.39 -70.85
C LEU A 487 13.74 -41.42 -70.39
N GLN A 488 14.24 -40.55 -71.28
CA GLN A 488 15.19 -39.49 -70.91
C GLN A 488 14.55 -38.47 -69.96
N GLN A 489 13.31 -38.05 -70.21
CA GLN A 489 12.58 -37.15 -69.32
C GLN A 489 12.36 -37.79 -67.94
N GLN A 490 11.90 -39.03 -67.87
CA GLN A 490 11.73 -39.76 -66.59
C GLN A 490 13.06 -39.91 -65.84
N LEU A 491 14.16 -40.17 -66.56
CA LEU A 491 15.51 -40.23 -65.96
C LEU A 491 15.96 -38.87 -65.42
N GLU A 492 15.66 -37.77 -66.11
CA GLU A 492 15.93 -36.42 -65.63
C GLU A 492 15.09 -36.05 -64.41
N GLU A 493 13.79 -36.35 -64.41
CA GLU A 493 12.88 -36.12 -63.28
C GLU A 493 13.34 -36.91 -62.04
N ALA A 494 13.69 -38.19 -62.21
CA ALA A 494 14.27 -39.02 -61.14
C ALA A 494 15.62 -38.46 -60.63
N ARG A 495 16.47 -37.95 -61.53
CA ARG A 495 17.75 -37.30 -61.15
C ARG A 495 17.52 -35.99 -60.39
N ARG A 496 16.53 -35.17 -60.78
CA ARG A 496 16.16 -33.93 -60.09
C ARG A 496 15.62 -34.25 -58.68
N GLY A 497 14.71 -35.21 -58.56
CA GLY A 497 14.20 -35.68 -57.27
C GLY A 497 15.30 -36.22 -56.35
N ARG A 498 16.23 -37.03 -56.87
CA ARG A 498 17.39 -37.49 -56.09
C ARG A 498 18.29 -36.33 -55.64
N SER A 499 18.56 -35.37 -56.53
CA SER A 499 19.37 -34.20 -56.19
C SER A 499 18.73 -33.33 -55.11
N GLN A 500 17.40 -33.21 -55.08
CA GLN A 500 16.66 -32.50 -54.03
C GLN A 500 16.78 -33.23 -52.68
N LEU A 501 16.57 -34.55 -52.69
CA LEU A 501 16.75 -35.38 -51.49
C LEU A 501 18.21 -35.35 -50.97
N ASP A 502 19.20 -35.31 -51.84
CA ASP A 502 20.61 -35.17 -51.44
C ASP A 502 20.88 -33.79 -50.82
N THR A 503 20.29 -32.70 -51.34
CA THR A 503 20.42 -31.36 -50.72
C THR A 503 19.71 -31.28 -49.37
N ASP A 504 18.51 -31.85 -49.25
CA ASP A 504 17.74 -31.85 -47.99
C ASP A 504 18.45 -32.70 -46.92
N ASN A 505 19.01 -33.86 -47.31
CA ASN A 505 19.84 -34.66 -46.41
C ASN A 505 21.10 -33.93 -45.94
N ARG A 506 21.74 -33.12 -46.80
CA ARG A 506 22.89 -32.30 -46.40
C ARG A 506 22.49 -31.21 -45.41
N LEU A 507 21.43 -30.46 -45.70
CA LEU A 507 20.92 -29.40 -44.81
C LEU A 507 20.47 -29.97 -43.45
N ASN A 508 19.83 -31.14 -43.44
CA ASN A 508 19.46 -31.82 -42.20
C ASN A 508 20.68 -32.28 -41.39
N ARG A 509 21.76 -32.76 -42.03
CA ARG A 509 23.02 -33.10 -41.35
C ARG A 509 23.72 -31.86 -40.77
N GLU A 510 23.77 -30.78 -41.53
CA GLU A 510 24.30 -29.48 -41.08
C GLU A 510 23.50 -29.00 -39.86
N ARG A 511 22.16 -29.06 -39.91
CA ARG A 511 21.29 -28.66 -38.81
C ARG A 511 21.44 -29.53 -37.55
N ILE A 512 21.64 -30.85 -37.70
CA ILE A 512 21.93 -31.74 -36.58
C ILE A 512 23.28 -31.37 -35.94
N SER A 513 24.30 -31.06 -36.76
CA SER A 513 25.61 -30.64 -36.27
C SER A 513 25.55 -29.29 -35.52
N GLU A 514 24.77 -28.32 -36.01
CA GLU A 514 24.53 -27.04 -35.31
C GLU A 514 23.89 -27.25 -33.94
N LEU A 515 22.86 -28.11 -33.86
CA LEU A 515 22.17 -28.42 -32.61
C LEU A 515 23.09 -29.18 -31.63
N GLN A 516 23.94 -30.08 -32.12
CA GLN A 516 24.95 -30.75 -31.30
C GLN A 516 25.97 -29.75 -30.72
N GLN A 517 26.48 -28.82 -31.54
CA GLN A 517 27.39 -27.77 -31.07
C GLN A 517 26.73 -26.88 -30.01
N GLN A 518 25.47 -26.46 -30.22
CA GLN A 518 24.73 -25.65 -29.26
C GLN A 518 24.52 -26.37 -27.92
N VAL A 519 24.25 -27.68 -27.94
CA VAL A 519 24.17 -28.49 -26.71
C VAL A 519 25.53 -28.60 -26.02
N GLU A 520 26.62 -28.79 -26.76
CA GLU A 520 27.97 -28.89 -26.20
C GLU A 520 28.45 -27.55 -25.60
N ASP A 521 28.12 -26.42 -26.23
CA ASP A 521 28.43 -25.08 -25.74
C ASP A 521 27.63 -24.74 -24.47
N LEU A 522 26.35 -25.13 -24.41
CA LEU A 522 25.52 -25.02 -23.19
C LEU A 522 26.05 -25.90 -22.05
N GLN A 523 26.53 -27.11 -22.34
CA GLN A 523 27.16 -27.99 -21.34
C GLN A 523 28.48 -27.40 -20.81
N LYS A 524 29.30 -26.80 -21.68
CA LYS A 524 30.55 -26.11 -21.28
C LYS A 524 30.26 -24.87 -20.44
N ALA A 525 29.26 -24.07 -20.81
CA ALA A 525 28.82 -22.93 -20.01
C ALA A 525 28.38 -23.35 -18.59
N LEU A 526 27.63 -24.46 -18.49
CA LEU A 526 27.19 -25.03 -17.21
C LEU A 526 28.36 -25.52 -16.34
N GLN A 527 29.38 -26.16 -16.93
CA GLN A 527 30.58 -26.58 -16.20
C GLN A 527 31.45 -25.41 -15.72
N THR A 528 31.55 -24.33 -16.50
CA THR A 528 32.40 -23.17 -16.14
C THR A 528 31.84 -22.29 -15.01
N GLN A 529 30.57 -22.43 -14.63
CA GLN A 529 29.96 -21.70 -13.49
C GLN A 529 30.00 -22.44 -12.15
N GLY A 530 30.74 -23.54 -12.05
CA GLY A 530 30.85 -24.37 -10.84
C GLY A 530 31.65 -23.80 -9.65
N ALA A 531 31.69 -22.48 -9.41
CA ALA A 531 32.35 -21.90 -8.22
C ALA A 531 31.99 -20.43 -7.90
N LYS A 532 30.84 -20.19 -7.21
CA LYS A 532 30.68 -19.21 -6.11
C LYS A 532 29.22 -19.14 -5.61
N PRO A 533 28.95 -19.31 -4.30
CA PRO A 533 27.61 -19.17 -3.74
C PRO A 533 27.41 -17.76 -3.17
N ASP A 534 26.78 -16.87 -3.93
CA ASP A 534 25.92 -15.80 -3.38
C ASP A 534 25.26 -15.02 -4.52
N ASP A 535 24.17 -15.57 -5.04
CA ASP A 535 23.16 -14.77 -5.72
C ASP A 535 21.77 -15.34 -5.42
N SER A 536 21.11 -14.75 -4.42
CA SER A 536 19.74 -15.10 -4.04
C SER A 536 18.71 -14.78 -5.13
N HIS A 537 19.04 -13.93 -6.10
CA HIS A 537 18.20 -13.63 -7.24
C HIS A 537 18.36 -14.69 -8.34
N LEU A 538 19.59 -15.16 -8.61
CA LEU A 538 19.78 -16.39 -9.40
C LEU A 538 19.16 -17.60 -8.72
N LYS A 539 19.25 -17.72 -7.38
CA LYS A 539 18.60 -18.84 -6.67
C LYS A 539 17.08 -18.79 -6.76
N ARG A 540 16.44 -17.61 -6.64
CA ARG A 540 14.99 -17.48 -6.89
C ARG A 540 14.61 -17.69 -8.36
N LYS A 541 15.45 -17.28 -9.32
CA LYS A 541 15.23 -17.61 -10.75
C LYS A 541 15.45 -19.09 -11.03
N LEU A 542 16.38 -19.75 -10.33
CA LEU A 542 16.61 -21.19 -10.41
C LEU A 542 15.46 -21.94 -9.77
N ASP A 543 14.97 -21.53 -8.58
CA ASP A 543 13.80 -22.11 -7.93
C ASP A 543 12.54 -21.86 -8.78
N ALA A 544 12.38 -20.68 -9.41
CA ALA A 544 11.28 -20.42 -10.33
C ALA A 544 11.40 -21.22 -11.64
N HIS A 545 12.60 -21.36 -12.21
CA HIS A 545 12.81 -22.22 -13.39
C HIS A 545 12.80 -23.70 -13.04
N MET A 546 13.02 -24.09 -11.78
CA MET A 546 12.94 -25.47 -11.29
C MET A 546 11.50 -25.81 -10.88
N VAL A 547 10.71 -24.83 -10.42
CA VAL A 547 9.26 -24.93 -10.36
C VAL A 547 8.67 -24.99 -11.76
N GLN A 548 9.10 -24.15 -12.71
CA GLN A 548 8.66 -24.26 -14.11
C GLN A 548 9.16 -25.53 -14.80
N LEU A 549 10.34 -26.06 -14.42
CA LEU A 549 10.84 -27.34 -14.92
C LEU A 549 10.08 -28.49 -14.29
N ASN A 550 9.73 -28.43 -13.00
CA ASN A 550 8.87 -29.39 -12.34
C ASN A 550 7.42 -29.30 -12.85
N GLU A 551 6.89 -28.12 -13.15
CA GLU A 551 5.59 -27.90 -13.78
C GLU A 551 5.61 -28.39 -15.23
N ALA A 552 6.70 -28.16 -15.97
CA ALA A 552 6.89 -28.73 -17.30
C ALA A 552 7.15 -30.24 -17.26
N GLN A 553 7.76 -30.77 -16.20
CA GLN A 553 7.96 -32.21 -15.98
C GLN A 553 6.69 -32.87 -15.47
N ASP A 554 5.85 -32.19 -14.70
CA ASP A 554 4.50 -32.60 -14.30
C ASP A 554 3.52 -32.45 -15.46
N GLU A 555 3.70 -31.47 -16.36
CA GLU A 555 3.00 -31.43 -17.63
C GLU A 555 3.50 -32.51 -18.58
N ILE A 556 4.80 -32.84 -18.61
CA ILE A 556 5.33 -33.95 -19.42
C ILE A 556 4.94 -35.28 -18.80
N MET A 557 4.83 -35.40 -17.48
CA MET A 557 4.31 -36.58 -16.78
C MET A 557 2.82 -36.69 -17.01
N LYS A 558 2.02 -35.62 -16.85
CA LYS A 558 0.60 -35.62 -17.24
C LYS A 558 0.39 -35.81 -18.73
N LYS A 559 1.28 -35.36 -19.62
CA LYS A 559 1.22 -35.63 -21.06
C LYS A 559 1.72 -37.02 -21.41
N LYS A 560 2.58 -37.64 -20.58
CA LYS A 560 2.98 -39.06 -20.68
C LYS A 560 1.88 -39.98 -20.15
N GLU A 561 1.28 -39.64 -19.02
CA GLU A 561 0.14 -40.30 -18.38
C GLU A 561 -1.11 -40.13 -19.24
N LEU A 562 -1.34 -38.96 -19.85
CA LEU A 562 -2.35 -38.76 -20.90
C LEU A 562 -1.98 -39.48 -22.20
N LEU A 563 -0.69 -39.58 -22.58
CA LEU A 563 -0.27 -40.43 -23.70
C LEU A 563 -0.48 -41.92 -23.39
N GLU A 564 -0.35 -42.33 -22.13
CA GLU A 564 -0.49 -43.69 -21.59
C GLU A 564 -1.97 -44.05 -21.37
N ASP A 565 -2.83 -43.07 -21.08
CA ASP A 565 -4.31 -43.11 -21.09
C ASP A 565 -4.90 -42.97 -22.50
N LEU A 566 -4.15 -42.39 -23.45
CA LEU A 566 -4.40 -42.49 -24.89
C LEU A 566 -3.79 -43.77 -25.50
N GLN A 567 -2.90 -44.47 -24.78
CA GLN A 567 -2.30 -45.73 -25.20
C GLN A 567 -3.23 -46.96 -25.16
N PRO A 568 -4.30 -47.05 -24.32
CA PRO A 568 -5.39 -47.99 -24.56
C PRO A 568 -6.20 -47.67 -25.83
N ASP A 569 -6.07 -46.48 -26.42
CA ASP A 569 -6.59 -46.19 -27.77
C ASP A 569 -5.50 -46.35 -28.86
N ALA A 570 -4.21 -46.45 -28.52
CA ALA A 570 -3.17 -46.92 -29.45
C ALA A 570 -3.31 -48.42 -29.74
N THR A 571 -3.65 -49.24 -28.74
CA THR A 571 -4.01 -50.65 -28.96
C THR A 571 -5.35 -50.80 -29.67
N GLN A 572 -6.36 -49.97 -29.34
CA GLN A 572 -7.65 -50.03 -30.00
C GLN A 572 -7.64 -49.42 -31.41
N THR A 573 -6.81 -48.42 -31.71
CA THR A 573 -6.53 -47.97 -33.08
C THR A 573 -5.61 -48.92 -33.82
N SER A 574 -4.67 -49.62 -33.17
CA SER A 574 -3.95 -50.75 -33.80
C SER A 574 -4.95 -51.84 -34.19
N VAL A 575 -5.85 -52.27 -33.30
CA VAL A 575 -6.88 -53.27 -33.62
C VAL A 575 -7.82 -52.77 -34.71
N LYS A 576 -8.29 -51.51 -34.68
CA LYS A 576 -9.08 -50.93 -35.79
C LYS A 576 -8.29 -50.81 -37.09
N MET A 577 -6.97 -50.54 -37.03
CA MET A 577 -6.09 -50.49 -38.19
C MET A 577 -5.84 -51.89 -38.75
N ASP A 578 -5.70 -52.91 -37.90
CA ASP A 578 -5.59 -54.32 -38.26
C ASP A 578 -6.91 -54.86 -38.82
N GLU A 579 -8.05 -54.48 -38.26
CA GLU A 579 -9.40 -54.75 -38.80
C GLU A 579 -9.62 -54.05 -40.14
N LEU A 580 -9.19 -52.78 -40.29
CA LEU A 580 -9.26 -52.05 -41.56
C LEU A 580 -8.27 -52.59 -42.59
N MET A 581 -7.08 -53.02 -42.20
CA MET A 581 -6.12 -53.71 -43.08
C MET A 581 -6.63 -55.10 -43.47
N ALA A 582 -7.29 -55.84 -42.56
CA ALA A 582 -7.94 -57.11 -42.88
C ALA A 582 -9.16 -56.91 -43.79
N ALA A 583 -9.96 -55.86 -43.57
CA ALA A 583 -11.07 -55.49 -44.43
C ALA A 583 -10.59 -55.00 -45.81
N LEU A 584 -9.50 -54.23 -45.87
CA LEU A 584 -8.88 -53.77 -47.12
C LEU A 584 -8.28 -54.96 -47.87
N LYS A 585 -7.51 -55.82 -47.20
CA LYS A 585 -6.98 -57.06 -47.79
C LYS A 585 -8.10 -57.97 -48.29
N LYS A 586 -9.19 -58.12 -47.54
CA LYS A 586 -10.39 -58.84 -47.98
C LYS A 586 -11.05 -58.16 -49.17
N LYS A 587 -11.06 -56.82 -49.23
CA LYS A 587 -11.53 -56.06 -50.40
C LYS A 587 -10.61 -56.21 -51.59
N ASP A 588 -9.30 -56.32 -51.42
CA ASP A 588 -8.32 -56.59 -52.48
C ASP A 588 -8.37 -58.05 -52.96
N GLU A 589 -8.77 -58.99 -52.09
CA GLU A 589 -9.06 -60.38 -52.42
C GLU A 589 -10.42 -60.51 -53.14
N ASP A 590 -11.46 -59.80 -52.68
CA ASP A 590 -12.76 -59.68 -53.38
C ASP A 590 -12.59 -58.95 -54.74
N MET A 591 -11.73 -57.93 -54.80
CA MET A 591 -11.44 -57.19 -56.02
C MET A 591 -10.63 -58.05 -56.98
N ARG A 592 -9.59 -58.78 -56.53
CA ARG A 592 -8.91 -59.79 -57.38
C ARG A 592 -9.86 -60.90 -57.82
N ALA A 593 -10.75 -61.37 -56.96
CA ALA A 593 -11.77 -62.36 -57.34
C ALA A 593 -12.76 -61.78 -58.36
N MET A 594 -13.10 -60.49 -58.29
CA MET A 594 -13.84 -59.80 -59.34
C MET A 594 -13.00 -59.63 -60.61
N GLU A 595 -11.74 -59.22 -60.53
CA GLU A 595 -10.84 -59.09 -61.67
C GLU A 595 -10.62 -60.42 -62.38
N ASP A 596 -10.50 -61.53 -61.65
CA ASP A 596 -10.35 -62.88 -62.21
C ASP A 596 -11.69 -63.39 -62.78
N ARG A 597 -12.84 -63.03 -62.19
CA ARG A 597 -14.15 -63.23 -62.85
C ARG A 597 -14.30 -62.38 -64.10
N TYR A 598 -13.85 -61.12 -64.09
CA TYR A 598 -13.86 -60.24 -65.26
C TYR A 598 -12.86 -60.70 -66.30
N LYS A 599 -11.69 -61.25 -65.94
CA LYS A 599 -10.80 -61.96 -66.85
C LYS A 599 -11.48 -63.18 -67.42
N MET A 600 -12.13 -64.03 -66.64
CA MET A 600 -12.93 -65.16 -67.17
C MET A 600 -14.05 -64.71 -68.10
N TYR A 601 -14.74 -63.59 -67.82
CA TYR A 601 -15.76 -63.04 -68.72
C TYR A 601 -15.16 -62.43 -69.98
N LEU A 602 -14.03 -61.73 -69.88
CA LEU A 602 -13.27 -61.21 -71.02
C LEU A 602 -12.61 -62.33 -71.83
N GLU A 603 -12.23 -63.45 -71.21
CA GLU A 603 -11.66 -64.62 -71.84
C GLU A 603 -12.74 -65.44 -72.54
N LYS A 604 -13.90 -65.67 -71.89
CA LYS A 604 -15.10 -66.17 -72.58
C LYS A 604 -15.56 -65.26 -73.71
N ALA A 605 -15.53 -63.94 -73.53
CA ALA A 605 -15.83 -63.00 -74.61
C ALA A 605 -14.79 -63.07 -75.73
N ARG A 606 -13.49 -63.18 -75.40
CA ARG A 606 -12.42 -63.41 -76.37
C ARG A 606 -12.56 -64.75 -77.07
N ASP A 607 -13.00 -65.81 -76.41
CA ASP A 607 -13.20 -67.14 -77.01
C ASP A 607 -14.44 -67.17 -77.90
N VAL A 608 -15.52 -66.48 -77.52
CA VAL A 608 -16.68 -66.21 -78.39
C VAL A 608 -16.26 -65.37 -79.59
N ILE A 609 -15.45 -64.31 -79.41
CA ILE A 609 -14.88 -63.53 -80.50
C ILE A 609 -13.95 -64.40 -81.37
N ARG A 610 -13.14 -65.30 -80.80
CA ARG A 610 -12.22 -66.20 -81.51
C ARG A 610 -12.96 -67.29 -82.29
N ALA A 611 -14.13 -67.71 -81.81
CA ALA A 611 -15.05 -68.61 -82.50
C ALA A 611 -15.87 -67.89 -83.60
N LEU A 612 -16.10 -66.59 -83.45
CA LEU A 612 -16.71 -65.72 -84.47
C LEU A 612 -15.69 -65.13 -85.46
N ASP A 613 -14.39 -65.20 -85.16
CA ASP A 613 -13.30 -64.70 -86.02
C ASP A 613 -13.14 -65.59 -87.27
N PRO A 614 -13.35 -65.05 -88.49
CA PRO A 614 -13.18 -65.78 -89.75
C PRO A 614 -11.76 -66.28 -90.05
N LYS A 615 -10.78 -66.07 -89.17
CA LYS A 615 -9.42 -66.60 -89.32
C LYS A 615 -9.09 -67.76 -88.37
N LEU A 616 -9.91 -68.03 -87.36
CA LEU A 616 -9.66 -69.07 -86.34
C LEU A 616 -10.79 -70.08 -86.18
N ASN A 617 -11.97 -69.82 -86.74
CA ASN A 617 -13.04 -70.81 -86.85
C ASN A 617 -12.72 -71.84 -87.97
N PRO A 618 -12.71 -73.16 -87.70
CA PRO A 618 -12.39 -74.19 -88.71
C PRO A 618 -13.32 -74.16 -89.93
N ALA A 619 -14.59 -73.78 -89.76
CA ALA A 619 -15.52 -73.60 -90.89
C ALA A 619 -15.08 -72.46 -91.83
N SER A 620 -14.32 -71.48 -91.33
CA SER A 620 -13.82 -70.37 -92.15
C SER A 620 -12.51 -70.68 -92.87
N ALA A 621 -11.66 -71.54 -92.30
CA ALA A 621 -10.51 -72.12 -93.01
C ALA A 621 -10.99 -72.98 -94.20
N GLU A 622 -12.08 -73.73 -94.01
CA GLU A 622 -12.73 -74.51 -95.08
C GLU A 622 -13.34 -73.60 -96.17
N ILE A 623 -14.00 -72.50 -95.79
CA ILE A 623 -14.48 -71.48 -96.74
C ILE A 623 -13.33 -70.79 -97.50
N GLN A 624 -12.19 -70.52 -96.87
CA GLN A 624 -11.01 -69.98 -97.55
C GLN A 624 -10.41 -71.01 -98.52
N SER A 625 -10.28 -72.28 -98.12
CA SER A 625 -9.86 -73.38 -99.00
C SER A 625 -10.77 -73.50 -100.23
N LEU A 626 -12.09 -73.49 -100.04
CA LEU A 626 -13.08 -73.52 -101.12
C LEU A 626 -12.98 -72.29 -102.05
N LYS A 627 -12.71 -71.08 -101.51
CA LYS A 627 -12.45 -69.89 -102.33
C LYS A 627 -11.17 -69.99 -103.16
N VAL A 628 -10.09 -70.56 -102.60
CA VAL A 628 -8.85 -70.80 -103.35
C VAL A 628 -9.07 -71.85 -104.44
N GLN A 629 -9.76 -72.95 -104.13
CA GLN A 629 -10.10 -73.99 -105.12
C GLN A 629 -11.01 -73.46 -106.24
N LEU A 630 -11.97 -72.59 -105.93
CA LEU A 630 -12.77 -71.86 -106.93
C LEU A 630 -11.86 -70.98 -107.80
N SER A 631 -11.01 -70.14 -107.20
CA SER A 631 -10.09 -69.27 -107.94
C SER A 631 -9.12 -70.05 -108.85
N ASP A 632 -8.61 -71.19 -108.39
CA ASP A 632 -7.71 -72.03 -109.20
C ASP A 632 -8.46 -72.81 -110.29
N LYS A 633 -9.72 -73.20 -110.06
CA LYS A 633 -10.58 -73.72 -111.13
C LYS A 633 -10.96 -72.65 -112.15
N ASP A 634 -11.24 -71.41 -111.74
CA ASP A 634 -11.47 -70.28 -112.65
C ASP A 634 -10.23 -69.99 -113.50
N LYS A 635 -9.02 -69.98 -112.90
CA LYS A 635 -7.75 -69.88 -113.66
C LYS A 635 -7.58 -71.04 -114.64
N LYS A 636 -7.95 -72.27 -114.25
CA LYS A 636 -7.88 -73.47 -115.10
C LYS A 636 -8.88 -73.37 -116.26
N ILE A 637 -10.08 -72.85 -116.02
CA ILE A 637 -11.10 -72.57 -117.05
C ILE A 637 -10.56 -71.53 -118.03
N ILE A 638 -10.07 -70.38 -117.55
CA ILE A 638 -9.48 -69.32 -118.39
C ILE A 638 -8.28 -69.84 -119.22
N ALA A 639 -7.48 -70.76 -118.66
CA ALA A 639 -6.39 -71.39 -119.40
C ALA A 639 -6.90 -72.32 -120.51
N LEU A 640 -7.88 -73.18 -120.21
CA LEU A 640 -8.51 -74.08 -121.19
C LEU A 640 -9.30 -73.33 -122.27
N GLU A 641 -9.93 -72.20 -121.93
CA GLU A 641 -10.58 -71.29 -122.88
C GLU A 641 -9.57 -70.71 -123.86
N ARG A 642 -8.41 -70.23 -123.37
CA ARG A 642 -7.30 -69.76 -124.21
C ARG A 642 -6.70 -70.86 -125.08
N GLU A 643 -6.52 -72.07 -124.55
CA GLU A 643 -6.07 -73.22 -125.35
C GLU A 643 -7.09 -73.59 -126.44
N CYS A 644 -8.38 -73.53 -126.14
CA CYS A 644 -9.46 -73.73 -127.11
C CYS A 644 -9.49 -72.64 -128.19
N GLU A 645 -9.25 -71.37 -127.84
CA GLU A 645 -9.07 -70.28 -128.80
C GLU A 645 -7.83 -70.46 -129.68
N GLN A 646 -6.69 -70.84 -129.11
CA GLN A 646 -5.49 -71.19 -129.88
C GLN A 646 -5.71 -72.41 -130.78
N ALA A 647 -6.50 -73.39 -130.35
CA ALA A 647 -6.88 -74.54 -131.19
C ALA A 647 -7.76 -74.10 -132.37
N LYS A 648 -8.74 -73.23 -132.16
CA LYS A 648 -9.56 -72.63 -133.25
C LYS A 648 -8.72 -71.80 -134.22
N LEU A 649 -7.74 -71.04 -133.73
CA LEU A 649 -6.81 -70.30 -134.57
C LEU A 649 -5.93 -71.24 -135.41
N ARG A 650 -5.40 -72.31 -134.82
CA ARG A 650 -4.66 -73.34 -135.57
C ARG A 650 -5.54 -74.05 -136.60
N GLU A 651 -6.78 -74.40 -136.26
CA GLU A 651 -7.73 -74.97 -137.23
C GLU A 651 -8.07 -73.99 -138.37
N TYR A 652 -8.10 -72.69 -138.10
CA TYR A 652 -8.27 -71.65 -139.11
C TYR A 652 -7.02 -71.50 -140.01
N GLU A 653 -5.82 -71.54 -139.43
CA GLU A 653 -4.55 -71.58 -140.18
C GLU A 653 -4.46 -72.85 -141.05
N GLU A 654 -4.81 -74.02 -140.53
CA GLU A 654 -4.87 -75.27 -141.29
C GLU A 654 -5.88 -75.17 -142.45
N LYS A 655 -7.07 -74.60 -142.24
CA LYS A 655 -8.04 -74.33 -143.31
C LYS A 655 -7.50 -73.36 -144.36
N LEU A 656 -6.77 -72.32 -143.96
CA LEU A 656 -6.09 -71.42 -144.89
C LEU A 656 -4.98 -72.13 -145.68
N ILE A 657 -4.17 -72.97 -145.03
CA ILE A 657 -3.12 -73.75 -145.68
C ILE A 657 -3.72 -74.75 -146.68
N VAL A 658 -4.78 -75.48 -146.29
CA VAL A 658 -5.51 -76.40 -147.18
C VAL A 658 -6.12 -75.64 -148.37
N THR A 659 -6.72 -74.48 -148.14
CA THR A 659 -7.26 -73.62 -149.21
C THR A 659 -6.16 -73.13 -150.15
N ALA A 660 -5.02 -72.70 -149.61
CA ALA A 660 -3.85 -72.29 -150.40
C ALA A 660 -3.26 -73.45 -151.20
N TRP A 661 -3.18 -74.66 -150.63
CA TRP A 661 -2.74 -75.87 -151.33
C TRP A 661 -3.71 -76.28 -152.44
N TYR A 662 -5.01 -76.24 -152.17
CA TYR A 662 -6.06 -76.51 -153.16
C TYR A 662 -5.99 -75.50 -154.32
N ASN A 663 -5.89 -74.20 -154.03
CA ASN A 663 -5.73 -73.16 -155.03
C ASN A 663 -4.43 -73.32 -155.83
N LYS A 664 -3.31 -73.68 -155.18
CA LYS A 664 -2.03 -73.95 -155.86
C LYS A 664 -2.11 -75.19 -156.76
N SER A 665 -2.80 -76.24 -156.32
CA SER A 665 -3.06 -77.45 -157.10
C SER A 665 -3.94 -77.16 -158.33
N LEU A 666 -5.02 -76.40 -158.16
CA LEU A 666 -5.84 -75.88 -159.27
C LEU A 666 -5.02 -75.04 -160.24
N ASN A 667 -4.12 -74.18 -159.74
CA ASN A 667 -3.28 -73.35 -160.60
C ASN A 667 -2.24 -74.18 -161.38
N PHE A 668 -1.69 -75.24 -160.77
CA PHE A 668 -0.86 -76.23 -161.49
C PHE A 668 -1.67 -77.02 -162.53
N GLN A 669 -2.91 -77.42 -162.24
CA GLN A 669 -3.79 -78.04 -163.24
C GLN A 669 -4.09 -77.06 -164.39
N LYS A 670 -4.34 -75.79 -164.08
CA LYS A 670 -4.57 -74.74 -165.07
C LYS A 670 -3.35 -74.53 -165.97
N MET A 671 -2.16 -74.39 -165.40
CA MET A 671 -0.91 -74.32 -166.18
C MET A 671 -0.63 -75.60 -166.99
N ALA A 672 -0.98 -76.78 -166.47
CA ALA A 672 -0.87 -78.03 -167.22
C ALA A 672 -1.87 -78.12 -168.39
N ILE A 673 -3.01 -77.44 -168.31
CA ILE A 673 -3.98 -77.31 -169.42
C ILE A 673 -3.51 -76.25 -170.42
N GLU A 674 -3.04 -75.09 -169.96
CA GLU A 674 -2.49 -74.01 -170.79
C GLU A 674 -1.23 -74.50 -171.57
N SER A 675 -0.40 -75.33 -170.95
CA SER A 675 0.75 -76.00 -171.59
C SER A 675 0.37 -77.13 -172.56
N ARG A 676 -0.89 -77.60 -172.57
CA ARG A 676 -1.42 -78.55 -173.57
C ARG A 676 -2.06 -77.87 -174.79
N LEU A 677 -2.33 -76.56 -174.71
CA LEU A 677 -3.03 -75.80 -175.76
C LEU A 677 -2.06 -75.00 -176.66
N SER A 678 -0.78 -74.89 -176.31
CA SER A 678 0.15 -73.91 -176.88
C SER A 678 1.33 -74.48 -177.69
N GLY A 679 1.30 -75.75 -178.10
CA GLY A 679 2.32 -76.36 -178.97
C GLY A 679 1.76 -77.43 -179.92
N ARG A 680 1.92 -77.25 -181.24
CA ARG A 680 1.39 -78.15 -182.28
C ARG A 680 2.43 -78.31 -183.40
N ALA A 681 2.70 -79.56 -183.80
CA ALA A 681 3.65 -80.03 -184.84
C ALA A 681 5.16 -80.05 -184.50
N ASN A 682 5.85 -81.04 -185.08
CA ASN A 682 7.30 -81.30 -185.16
C ASN A 682 8.11 -81.62 -183.88
N SER A 683 7.91 -82.82 -183.31
CA SER A 683 8.92 -83.90 -183.23
C SER A 683 8.41 -85.07 -182.37
N LEU A 684 8.70 -86.32 -182.77
CA LEU A 684 8.36 -87.54 -182.02
C LEU A 684 9.62 -88.07 -181.30
N VAL A 685 9.81 -87.73 -180.01
CA VAL A 685 10.62 -88.44 -178.98
C VAL A 685 10.54 -87.66 -177.64
N PRO A 686 10.54 -88.32 -176.45
CA PRO A 686 10.15 -87.70 -175.17
C PRO A 686 11.31 -87.02 -174.42
N PRO A 687 11.06 -85.95 -173.62
CA PRO A 687 10.75 -86.09 -172.18
C PRO A 687 9.75 -85.01 -171.64
N GLY A 688 9.29 -84.98 -170.39
CA GLY A 688 9.47 -85.86 -169.23
C GLY A 688 8.99 -85.19 -167.92
N GLN A 689 9.53 -85.65 -166.78
CA GLN A 689 9.33 -85.18 -165.39
C GLN A 689 8.08 -85.61 -164.60
N SER A 690 8.29 -85.61 -163.28
CA SER A 690 7.39 -85.93 -162.17
C SER A 690 7.02 -87.41 -161.98
N PHE A 691 7.46 -87.98 -160.86
CA PHE A 691 6.72 -87.86 -159.58
C PHE A 691 7.51 -88.54 -158.45
N LEU A 692 8.41 -89.47 -158.83
CA LEU A 692 9.03 -90.46 -157.95
C LEU A 692 10.49 -90.72 -158.35
N ALA A 693 11.34 -89.70 -158.21
CA ALA A 693 12.78 -89.80 -158.43
C ALA A 693 13.60 -89.22 -157.26
N GLN A 694 13.07 -89.33 -156.04
CA GLN A 694 13.85 -89.28 -154.80
C GLN A 694 13.21 -90.22 -153.77
N GLN A 695 13.63 -91.48 -153.87
CA GLN A 695 13.71 -92.46 -152.77
C GLN A 695 12.39 -92.79 -152.02
N ARG A 696 11.65 -93.76 -152.58
CA ARG A 696 10.88 -94.71 -151.75
C ARG A 696 11.83 -95.64 -150.98
N GLN A 697 11.29 -96.33 -149.97
CA GLN A 697 11.88 -97.49 -149.25
C GLN A 697 13.04 -97.10 -148.29
N LEU A 698 13.04 -97.38 -146.98
CA LEU A 698 12.30 -98.30 -146.06
C LEU A 698 12.55 -97.83 -144.58
N PRO A 699 12.02 -98.45 -143.50
CA PRO A 699 10.83 -99.31 -143.30
C PRO A 699 9.92 -98.85 -142.12
N LEU A 700 8.96 -99.69 -141.71
CA LEU A 700 8.18 -99.57 -140.46
C LEU A 700 8.98 -100.07 -139.22
N SER A 701 8.69 -99.57 -138.00
CA SER A 701 8.23 -100.38 -136.84
C SER A 701 8.18 -99.64 -135.47
N SER A 702 7.16 -99.99 -134.67
CA SER A 702 7.02 -100.00 -133.18
C SER A 702 7.55 -98.89 -132.24
N SER A 703 6.62 -98.28 -131.49
CA SER A 703 6.40 -98.27 -130.01
C SER A 703 7.55 -98.52 -128.98
N PRO A 704 7.36 -98.26 -127.65
CA PRO A 704 6.32 -97.50 -126.90
C PRO A 704 6.88 -96.63 -125.71
N SER A 705 5.99 -96.12 -124.83
CA SER A 705 6.25 -95.75 -123.40
C SER A 705 7.16 -94.52 -123.13
N SER A 706 7.23 -93.84 -121.97
CA SER A 706 6.49 -93.74 -120.67
C SER A 706 7.14 -92.61 -119.84
N ALA A 707 6.57 -91.92 -118.84
CA ALA A 707 5.22 -91.81 -118.27
C ALA A 707 5.17 -90.59 -117.30
N HIS A 708 3.96 -90.24 -116.81
CA HIS A 708 3.60 -89.24 -115.78
C HIS A 708 3.68 -87.74 -116.12
#